data_AF-A0A067C552-F1
#
_entry.id   AF-A0A067C552-F1
#
_cell.length_a   1.000
_cell.length_b   1.000
_cell.length_c   1.000
_cell.angle_alpha   90.00
_cell.angle_beta   90.00
_cell.angle_gamma   90.00
#
_symmetry.space_group_name_H-M   'P 1'
#
loop_
_entity.id
_entity.type
_entity.pdbx_description
1 polymer ?
#
loop_
_entity_poly.entity_id
_entity_poly.type
_entity_poly.pdbx_seq_one_letter_code
_entity_poly.pdbx_strand_id
1 'polypeptide(L)'
;MVALVNPGIAAHGAAMRKYRAAKTFAYANKVPNDTLPEISVTGVDGLLQWPLPPAQEQQLFARYTAINGCITVPFEDIQYDCGDDSPWEDFLYERVLDAVDLGLGLTTTDLSAYFSHMCLDTTGSVDAFTPDSIDAEDFDTNLFGTLVVVLPAPYNGGKITVAFDGASMSVQLKPLKKAMRFLATYRNTTLASSPITSGYRAALVYHLVDGDLPLDDKSLLPVPRHESISAFAAIAATPLPPRERIARPIRYAMEALAFDALKPAEADFVDLLVATQCYDIALVQFSTNALGLRLENGALNIVAACVPHPSCRIPKVVVQRLLGKSANAFLRDAPERLGDDNDICACSAAAILFWPKACRVGIVGVEVAFPLLQKAISTPRASKLGLHCADDLVCGAIGLFQSMSHPYGLAKLPFKYVAMMNDALVNCNNVKMAALFLSDAISVSSQLGHDTATDMIHLCLTKYGWVALEAAMLRLIQRWVKDDVGAISRLLASLAGATKNGKCAPLKQPFVCEFFKRCWHEVLIHQSVWQSSTIDEYIVLMDGYLHDIAPLDAHGHWLNHKLPPALVSMVDSFLYKHRRGVYTLLSLRSTTEYRLEVFPDLLLKATALQPTLVQKPYLDVIAKDVDGHQLGDFFSTSSLEGGYCLLRVMDQIGRCDERLMEKVALLNGYEVVIAVSWLVTKHATIAASTRASAVIFLDTCAVTLLQNAEIEEVTPDIMVDLVMATVVAFNVIAPEKIPSFLTKWIAEMPPTRDTNRDQLFPVIEQVTARFPGRFRAAIVALAT
;
A
#
# COMPACT_ATOMS: atom_id res chain seq x y z
N MET A 1 0.71 3.42 16.46
CA MET A 1 0.49 2.78 15.13
C MET A 1 0.04 3.89 14.19
N VAL A 2 1.00 4.53 13.49
CA VAL A 2 0.71 5.67 12.59
C VAL A 2 -0.17 5.13 11.46
N ALA A 3 -1.40 5.64 11.33
CA ALA A 3 -2.26 5.30 10.22
C ALA A 3 -1.52 5.65 8.92
N LEU A 4 -1.09 4.64 8.16
CA LEU A 4 -0.42 4.84 6.88
C LEU A 4 -1.33 5.71 6.01
N VAL A 5 -0.93 6.95 5.76
CA VAL A 5 -1.64 7.85 4.85
C VAL A 5 -1.71 7.16 3.48
N ASN A 6 -2.91 6.98 2.96
CA ASN A 6 -3.11 6.30 1.67
C ASN A 6 -2.29 7.01 0.58
N PRO A 7 -1.44 6.29 -0.18
CA PRO A 7 -0.49 6.90 -1.12
C PRO A 7 -1.16 7.75 -2.20
N GLY A 8 -2.39 7.40 -2.62
CA GLY A 8 -3.16 8.20 -3.58
C GLY A 8 -3.61 9.55 -3.01
N ILE A 9 -3.99 9.60 -1.74
CA ILE A 9 -4.35 10.86 -1.05
C ILE A 9 -3.08 11.69 -0.79
N ALA A 10 -1.99 11.03 -0.40
CA ALA A 10 -0.70 11.69 -0.21
C ALA A 10 -0.20 12.36 -1.49
N ALA A 11 -0.34 11.70 -2.65
CA ALA A 11 0.03 12.27 -3.95
C ALA A 11 -0.81 13.50 -4.31
N HIS A 12 -2.14 13.44 -4.18
CA HIS A 12 -3.01 14.60 -4.39
C HIS A 12 -2.73 15.72 -3.37
N GLY A 13 -2.40 15.38 -2.11
CA GLY A 13 -1.96 16.33 -1.10
C GLY A 13 -0.65 17.03 -1.47
N ALA A 14 0.31 16.29 -2.03
CA ALA A 14 1.57 16.86 -2.53
C ALA A 14 1.34 17.79 -3.72
N ALA A 15 0.49 17.40 -4.69
CA ALA A 15 0.10 18.27 -5.80
C ALA A 15 -0.63 19.54 -5.31
N MET A 16 -1.46 19.43 -4.27
CA MET A 16 -2.08 20.60 -3.64
C MET A 16 -1.08 21.52 -2.95
N ARG A 17 -0.01 20.98 -2.34
CA ARG A 17 1.07 21.83 -1.80
C ARG A 17 1.75 22.62 -2.90
N LYS A 18 2.06 21.99 -4.05
CA LYS A 18 2.60 22.69 -5.22
C LYS A 18 1.64 23.76 -5.73
N TYR A 19 0.34 23.46 -5.82
CA TYR A 19 -0.67 24.43 -6.21
C TYR A 19 -0.76 25.63 -5.26
N ARG A 20 -0.65 25.40 -3.95
CA ARG A 20 -0.60 26.50 -2.96
C ARG A 20 0.67 27.32 -3.11
N ALA A 21 1.82 26.67 -3.22
CA ALA A 21 3.09 27.36 -3.45
C ALA A 21 3.06 28.20 -4.74
N ALA A 22 2.41 27.71 -5.79
CA ALA A 22 2.22 28.46 -7.04
C ALA A 22 1.34 29.71 -6.90
N LYS A 23 0.60 29.84 -5.79
CA LYS A 23 -0.17 31.04 -5.44
C LYS A 23 0.53 31.93 -4.44
N THR A 24 1.49 31.40 -3.71
CA THR A 24 2.29 32.13 -2.74
C THR A 24 3.52 32.70 -3.45
N PHE A 25 3.30 33.65 -4.36
CA PHE A 25 4.39 34.39 -5.04
C PHE A 25 4.56 35.82 -4.50
N ALA A 26 3.63 36.25 -3.64
CA ALA A 26 3.64 37.55 -3.00
C ALA A 26 2.97 37.45 -1.63
N TYR A 27 3.48 38.21 -0.67
CA TYR A 27 2.90 38.32 0.65
C TYR A 27 2.85 39.77 1.09
N ALA A 28 1.68 40.21 1.54
CA ALA A 28 1.50 41.57 2.04
C ALA A 28 0.81 41.55 3.39
N ASN A 29 1.38 42.29 4.33
CA ASN A 29 0.82 42.42 5.66
C ASN A 29 0.99 43.85 6.21
N LYS A 30 0.62 44.05 7.47
CA LYS A 30 0.77 45.30 8.21
C LYS A 30 1.57 45.04 9.48
N VAL A 31 2.38 46.01 9.86
CA VAL A 31 3.13 46.03 11.12
C VAL A 31 2.86 47.32 11.87
N PRO A 32 2.97 47.33 13.22
CA PRO A 32 2.94 48.58 13.98
C PRO A 32 3.92 49.63 13.43
N ASN A 33 3.65 50.91 13.67
CA ASN A 33 4.52 52.03 13.26
C ASN A 33 5.11 52.76 14.47
N ASP A 34 5.32 52.03 15.56
CA ASP A 34 5.95 52.47 16.79
C ASP A 34 7.47 52.68 16.62
N THR A 35 8.10 51.89 15.77
CA THR A 35 9.49 52.08 15.33
C THR A 35 9.52 52.52 13.87
N LEU A 36 10.23 53.61 13.57
CA LEU A 36 10.42 54.14 12.23
C LEU A 36 11.93 54.26 11.94
N PRO A 37 12.35 54.14 10.67
CA PRO A 37 13.76 54.21 10.31
C PRO A 37 14.29 55.65 10.46
N GLU A 38 15.46 55.78 11.08
CA GLU A 38 16.21 57.03 11.15
C GLU A 38 17.06 57.18 9.88
N ILE A 39 16.60 58.05 8.99
CA ILE A 39 17.19 58.24 7.65
C ILE A 39 17.59 59.70 7.52
N SER A 40 18.86 59.97 7.20
CA SER A 40 19.30 61.26 6.67
C SER A 40 19.73 61.11 5.22
N VAL A 41 19.48 62.14 4.41
CA VAL A 41 19.85 62.15 2.99
C VAL A 41 20.83 63.28 2.78
N THR A 42 21.93 62.99 2.09
CA THR A 42 22.97 63.99 1.80
C THR A 42 22.36 65.19 1.09
N GLY A 43 22.50 66.38 1.67
CA GLY A 43 21.96 67.62 1.13
C GLY A 43 20.47 67.89 1.46
N VAL A 44 19.87 67.13 2.37
CA VAL A 44 18.55 67.41 2.97
C VAL A 44 18.74 67.71 4.45
N ASP A 45 17.99 68.67 4.99
CA ASP A 45 18.19 69.13 6.35
C ASP A 45 17.65 68.13 7.38
N GLY A 46 18.56 67.60 8.20
CA GLY A 46 18.27 66.77 9.37
C GLY A 46 17.80 65.35 9.05
N LEU A 47 17.31 64.66 10.10
CA LEU A 47 16.66 63.35 9.96
C LEU A 47 15.28 63.52 9.30
N LEU A 48 14.96 62.64 8.36
CA LEU A 48 13.66 62.61 7.70
C LEU A 48 12.55 62.29 8.72
N GLN A 49 11.47 63.06 8.68
CA GLN A 49 10.28 62.80 9.50
C GLN A 49 9.17 62.17 8.65
N TRP A 50 8.33 61.33 9.27
CA TRP A 50 7.25 60.63 8.57
C TRP A 50 5.88 60.95 9.17
N PRO A 51 4.95 61.57 8.42
CA PRO A 51 5.10 62.08 7.05
C PRO A 51 6.11 63.23 6.90
N LEU A 52 6.64 63.41 5.68
CA LEU A 52 7.65 64.42 5.37
C LEU A 52 7.05 65.83 5.55
N PRO A 53 7.76 66.72 6.27
CA PRO A 53 7.44 68.13 6.27
C PRO A 53 7.63 68.74 4.88
N PRO A 54 6.85 69.77 4.49
CA PRO A 54 6.94 70.37 3.16
C PRO A 54 8.34 70.87 2.76
N ALA A 55 9.17 71.26 3.74
CA ALA A 55 10.54 71.68 3.49
C ALA A 55 11.44 70.52 3.03
N GLN A 56 11.37 69.37 3.70
CA GLN A 56 12.14 68.16 3.33
C GLN A 56 11.64 67.57 2.00
N GLU A 57 10.32 67.61 1.78
CA GLU A 57 9.71 67.24 0.49
C GLU A 57 10.28 68.11 -0.64
N GLN A 58 10.26 69.43 -0.52
CA GLN A 58 10.80 70.33 -1.55
C GLN A 58 12.30 70.11 -1.81
N GLN A 59 13.10 69.86 -0.75
CA GLN A 59 14.52 69.59 -0.89
C GLN A 59 14.80 68.29 -1.66
N LEU A 60 14.08 67.21 -1.35
CA LEU A 60 14.21 65.92 -2.04
C LEU A 60 13.79 66.03 -3.51
N PHE A 61 12.69 66.73 -3.78
CA PHE A 61 12.17 66.91 -5.15
C PHE A 61 12.99 67.86 -6.01
N ALA A 62 13.71 68.81 -5.40
CA ALA A 62 14.64 69.67 -6.11
C ALA A 62 15.97 68.98 -6.42
N ARG A 63 16.40 68.05 -5.55
CA ARG A 63 17.69 67.36 -5.66
C ARG A 63 17.68 66.22 -6.67
N TYR A 64 16.64 65.39 -6.64
CA TYR A 64 16.56 64.20 -7.49
C TYR A 64 15.57 64.43 -8.63
N THR A 65 15.95 64.01 -9.84
CA THR A 65 15.08 64.13 -11.01
C THR A 65 14.04 63.01 -10.97
N ALA A 66 12.76 63.38 -10.98
CA ALA A 66 11.68 62.41 -11.09
C ALA A 66 11.69 61.76 -12.49
N ILE A 67 11.83 60.45 -12.55
CA ILE A 67 11.68 59.66 -13.78
C ILE A 67 10.32 58.98 -13.71
N ASN A 68 9.47 59.23 -14.72
CA ASN A 68 8.09 58.71 -14.75
C ASN A 68 7.31 58.98 -13.45
N GLY A 69 7.54 60.12 -12.80
CA GLY A 69 6.80 60.50 -11.60
C GLY A 69 7.28 59.89 -10.29
N CYS A 70 8.40 59.17 -10.30
CA CYS A 70 9.03 58.64 -9.09
C CYS A 70 10.44 59.21 -8.93
N ILE A 71 10.79 59.53 -7.69
CA ILE A 71 12.14 59.86 -7.27
C ILE A 71 12.74 58.64 -6.59
N THR A 72 13.87 58.16 -7.10
CA THR A 72 14.69 57.15 -6.45
C THR A 72 15.86 57.85 -5.78
N VAL A 73 16.00 57.67 -4.47
CA VAL A 73 17.14 58.13 -3.68
C VAL A 73 18.08 56.92 -3.50
N PRO A 74 19.27 56.91 -4.14
CA PRO A 74 20.17 55.78 -4.10
C PRO A 74 20.76 55.57 -2.71
N PHE A 75 21.19 54.34 -2.39
CA PHE A 75 21.81 54.00 -1.11
C PHE A 75 22.99 54.93 -0.75
N GLU A 76 23.83 55.27 -1.73
CA GLU A 76 25.03 56.09 -1.54
C GLU A 76 24.76 57.49 -0.94
N ASP A 77 23.58 58.04 -1.22
CA ASP A 77 23.16 59.34 -0.71
C ASP A 77 22.46 59.26 0.65
N ILE A 78 22.19 58.05 1.14
CA ILE A 78 21.44 57.78 2.37
C ILE A 78 22.40 57.41 3.50
N GLN A 79 22.34 58.18 4.57
CA GLN A 79 22.86 57.78 5.86
C GLN A 79 21.73 57.09 6.63
N TYR A 80 21.88 55.78 6.80
CA TYR A 80 20.93 54.89 7.43
C TYR A 80 21.62 54.23 8.63
N ASP A 81 20.93 54.14 9.76
CA ASP A 81 21.46 53.51 10.96
C ASP A 81 21.45 51.97 10.80
N CYS A 82 22.55 51.43 10.25
CA CYS A 82 22.75 50.00 9.95
C CYS A 82 23.65 49.26 10.98
N GLY A 83 23.78 49.78 12.20
CA GLY A 83 24.59 49.13 13.24
C GLY A 83 23.86 48.03 14.02
N ASP A 84 24.60 47.17 14.72
CA ASP A 84 24.08 46.11 15.62
C ASP A 84 23.17 46.63 16.75
N ASP A 85 23.15 47.94 17.00
CA ASP A 85 22.32 48.62 18.00
C ASP A 85 21.12 49.40 17.38
N SER A 86 20.82 49.20 16.09
CA SER A 86 19.73 49.91 15.39
C SER A 86 18.35 49.35 15.75
N PRO A 87 17.46 50.12 16.42
CA PRO A 87 16.13 49.65 16.80
C PRO A 87 15.25 49.29 15.58
N TRP A 88 15.56 49.87 14.41
CA TRP A 88 14.84 49.61 13.18
C TRP A 88 15.24 48.27 12.55
N GLU A 89 16.52 47.90 12.59
CA GLU A 89 16.97 46.58 12.13
C GLU A 89 16.36 45.47 13.00
N ASP A 90 16.42 45.59 14.33
CA ASP A 90 15.76 44.66 15.26
C ASP A 90 14.26 44.51 14.91
N PHE A 91 13.57 45.62 14.67
CA PHE A 91 12.17 45.61 14.28
C PHE A 91 11.94 44.95 12.91
N LEU A 92 12.80 45.20 11.92
CA LEU A 92 12.72 44.62 10.59
C LEU A 92 12.86 43.09 10.67
N TYR A 93 13.86 42.58 11.38
CA TYR A 93 14.09 41.15 11.57
C TYR A 93 12.94 40.49 12.37
N GLU A 94 12.66 40.98 13.58
CA GLU A 94 11.71 40.31 14.49
C GLU A 94 10.23 40.41 14.08
N ARG A 95 9.85 41.43 13.27
CA ARG A 95 8.43 41.69 12.96
C ARG A 95 8.09 41.59 11.49
N VAL A 96 8.99 42.04 10.61
CA VAL A 96 8.73 42.03 9.18
C VAL A 96 9.24 40.74 8.56
N LEU A 97 10.50 40.36 8.77
CA LEU A 97 11.09 39.17 8.15
C LEU A 97 10.49 37.88 8.68
N ASP A 98 10.23 37.74 9.99
CA ASP A 98 9.45 36.62 10.55
C ASP A 98 8.08 36.45 9.86
N ALA A 99 7.41 37.57 9.58
CA ALA A 99 6.12 37.55 8.91
C ALA A 99 6.26 37.22 7.41
N VAL A 100 7.34 37.64 6.77
CA VAL A 100 7.66 37.35 5.36
C VAL A 100 8.03 35.88 5.19
N ASP A 101 8.86 35.32 6.06
CA ASP A 101 9.27 33.92 6.08
C ASP A 101 8.05 33.00 6.13
N LEU A 102 7.18 33.23 7.12
CA LEU A 102 5.91 32.50 7.26
C LEU A 102 4.95 32.77 6.08
N GLY A 103 4.91 34.00 5.58
CA GLY A 103 3.96 34.48 4.58
C GLY A 103 4.26 34.00 3.16
N LEU A 104 5.53 33.89 2.81
CA LEU A 104 6.00 33.30 1.56
C LEU A 104 6.13 31.77 1.64
N GLY A 105 6.00 31.20 2.85
CA GLY A 105 6.04 29.76 3.07
C GLY A 105 7.44 29.17 2.93
N LEU A 106 8.44 29.96 3.32
CA LEU A 106 9.83 29.53 3.41
C LEU A 106 9.95 28.56 4.60
N THR A 107 10.71 27.48 4.45
CA THR A 107 10.76 26.39 5.45
C THR A 107 12.10 26.24 6.16
N THR A 108 13.14 26.92 5.70
CA THR A 108 14.53 26.71 6.12
C THR A 108 15.41 27.85 5.59
N THR A 109 15.44 29.03 6.22
CA THR A 109 16.30 30.11 5.71
C THR A 109 16.73 31.10 6.79
N ASP A 110 18.03 31.40 6.83
CA ASP A 110 18.60 32.56 7.52
C ASP A 110 18.30 33.81 6.66
N LEU A 111 17.04 34.25 6.73
CA LEU A 111 16.48 35.29 5.88
C LEU A 111 17.10 36.64 6.25
N SER A 112 17.80 37.26 5.31
CA SER A 112 18.39 38.60 5.45
C SER A 112 17.77 39.58 4.46
N ALA A 113 17.67 40.85 4.88
CA ALA A 113 17.21 41.93 4.03
C ALA A 113 18.28 43.00 3.88
N TYR A 114 18.69 43.30 2.65
CA TYR A 114 19.68 44.34 2.35
C TYR A 114 18.99 45.54 1.73
N PHE A 115 19.19 46.72 2.31
CA PHE A 115 18.57 47.95 1.82
C PHE A 115 19.16 48.36 0.47
N SER A 116 18.32 48.60 -0.54
CA SER A 116 18.73 49.03 -1.89
C SER A 116 18.54 50.52 -2.08
N HIS A 117 17.32 51.03 -1.89
CA HIS A 117 17.03 52.45 -2.11
C HIS A 117 15.72 52.88 -1.45
N MET A 118 15.54 54.20 -1.34
CA MET A 118 14.28 54.81 -0.94
C MET A 118 13.59 55.39 -2.18
N CYS A 119 12.29 55.13 -2.33
CA CYS A 119 11.50 55.70 -3.42
C CYS A 119 10.40 56.64 -2.89
N LEU A 120 10.24 57.78 -3.59
CA LEU A 120 9.15 58.72 -3.42
C LEU A 120 8.33 58.77 -4.71
N ASP A 121 7.21 58.06 -4.69
CA ASP A 121 6.32 57.94 -5.83
C ASP A 121 5.22 59.00 -5.75
N THR A 122 5.11 59.85 -6.78
CA THR A 122 4.02 60.82 -6.95
C THR A 122 3.13 60.52 -8.15
N THR A 123 3.67 59.83 -9.17
CA THR A 123 2.97 59.51 -10.43
C THR A 123 3.35 58.12 -11.00
N GLY A 124 3.20 57.05 -10.23
CA GLY A 124 2.82 55.72 -10.73
C GLY A 124 3.85 54.91 -11.52
N SER A 125 5.16 55.14 -11.36
CA SER A 125 6.18 54.26 -11.95
C SER A 125 6.40 52.99 -11.11
N VAL A 126 6.50 51.85 -11.79
CA VAL A 126 6.73 50.52 -11.18
C VAL A 126 8.21 50.18 -11.04
N ASP A 127 9.03 50.87 -11.82
CA ASP A 127 10.47 50.67 -11.88
C ASP A 127 11.12 50.98 -10.53
N ALA A 128 10.55 51.92 -9.77
CA ALA A 128 11.05 52.35 -8.47
C ALA A 128 10.80 51.36 -7.32
N PHE A 129 10.13 50.24 -7.57
CA PHE A 129 10.06 49.12 -6.62
C PHE A 129 10.93 47.95 -7.03
N THR A 130 11.56 48.05 -8.20
CA THR A 130 12.50 47.04 -8.68
C THR A 130 13.87 47.45 -8.18
N PRO A 131 14.57 46.60 -7.41
CA PRO A 131 15.94 46.89 -6.99
C PRO A 131 16.86 47.15 -8.20
N ASP A 132 17.84 48.05 -8.04
CA ASP A 132 18.74 48.42 -9.13
C ASP A 132 19.60 47.23 -9.59
N SER A 133 19.84 47.14 -10.91
CA SER A 133 20.57 46.00 -11.50
C SER A 133 22.05 45.96 -11.12
N ILE A 134 22.61 47.08 -10.65
CA ILE A 134 24.02 47.22 -10.28
C ILE A 134 24.28 46.54 -8.93
N ASP A 135 23.39 46.69 -7.96
CA ASP A 135 23.46 45.99 -6.65
C ASP A 135 23.19 44.49 -6.80
N ALA A 136 22.40 44.11 -7.81
CA ALA A 136 22.06 42.71 -8.06
C ALA A 136 23.29 41.86 -8.47
N GLU A 137 24.37 42.43 -9.02
CA GLU A 137 25.59 41.69 -9.38
C GLU A 137 26.37 41.23 -8.13
N ASP A 138 26.31 41.98 -7.03
CA ASP A 138 26.98 41.64 -5.76
C ASP A 138 26.26 40.53 -4.99
N PHE A 139 24.95 40.34 -5.25
CA PHE A 139 24.08 39.36 -4.57
C PHE A 139 23.49 38.29 -5.49
N ASP A 140 23.91 38.21 -6.76
CA ASP A 140 23.17 37.54 -7.84
C ASP A 140 22.91 36.03 -7.59
N THR A 141 23.71 35.42 -6.72
CA THR A 141 23.64 33.99 -6.38
C THR A 141 22.67 33.67 -5.24
N ASN A 142 22.36 34.65 -4.38
CA ASN A 142 21.56 34.42 -3.15
C ASN A 142 20.32 35.34 -3.08
N LEU A 143 20.17 36.29 -4.00
CA LEU A 143 18.99 37.15 -4.14
C LEU A 143 17.79 36.35 -4.67
N PHE A 144 16.75 36.20 -3.85
CA PHE A 144 15.53 35.47 -4.24
C PHE A 144 14.27 36.35 -4.29
N GLY A 145 14.30 37.55 -3.73
CA GLY A 145 13.10 38.40 -3.66
C GLY A 145 13.35 39.88 -3.39
N THR A 146 12.23 40.60 -3.26
CA THR A 146 12.18 42.03 -2.95
C THR A 146 11.17 42.27 -1.84
N LEU A 147 11.55 43.08 -0.86
CA LEU A 147 10.68 43.57 0.20
C LEU A 147 10.50 45.08 0.05
N VAL A 148 9.25 45.52 -0.02
CA VAL A 148 8.85 46.92 -0.08
C VAL A 148 8.12 47.28 1.21
N VAL A 149 8.67 48.21 1.99
CA VAL A 149 8.05 48.71 3.24
C VAL A 149 7.55 50.13 3.01
N VAL A 150 6.24 50.34 3.09
CA VAL A 150 5.62 51.66 2.84
C VAL A 150 5.55 52.47 4.14
N LEU A 151 6.24 53.59 4.13
CA LEU A 151 6.34 54.52 5.25
C LEU A 151 5.09 55.41 5.37
N PRO A 152 4.84 56.01 6.56
CA PRO A 152 3.72 56.92 6.74
C PRO A 152 3.79 58.12 5.78
N ALA A 153 2.91 58.16 4.78
CA ALA A 153 2.81 59.26 3.81
C ALA A 153 1.36 59.48 3.37
N PRO A 154 0.94 60.73 3.10
CA PRO A 154 -0.42 61.04 2.67
C PRO A 154 -0.59 60.78 1.17
N TYR A 155 -1.25 59.67 0.80
CA TYR A 155 -1.61 59.43 -0.61
C TYR A 155 -2.95 58.71 -0.82
N ASN A 156 -3.47 58.79 -2.06
CA ASN A 156 -4.60 58.02 -2.58
C ASN A 156 -4.24 57.37 -3.92
N GLY A 157 -4.87 56.24 -4.26
CA GLY A 157 -4.50 55.44 -5.43
C GLY A 157 -3.34 54.48 -5.14
N GLY A 158 -2.53 54.14 -6.14
CA GLY A 158 -1.29 53.38 -5.91
C GLY A 158 -1.47 51.89 -5.59
N LYS A 159 -2.59 51.25 -5.97
CA LYS A 159 -2.78 49.81 -5.80
C LYS A 159 -1.71 49.04 -6.56
N ILE A 160 -1.00 48.14 -5.88
CA ILE A 160 0.05 47.31 -6.47
C ILE A 160 -0.55 45.98 -6.91
N THR A 161 -0.21 45.53 -8.11
CA THR A 161 -0.56 44.23 -8.66
C THR A 161 0.73 43.47 -8.88
N VAL A 162 0.88 42.34 -8.20
CA VAL A 162 1.97 41.40 -8.41
C VAL A 162 1.46 40.30 -9.34
N ALA A 163 2.23 39.95 -10.37
CA ALA A 163 1.88 38.89 -11.29
C ALA A 163 3.01 37.87 -11.42
N PHE A 164 2.65 36.59 -11.52
CA PHE A 164 3.58 35.50 -11.78
C PHE A 164 2.85 34.33 -12.46
N ASP A 165 3.43 33.80 -13.54
CA ASP A 165 2.93 32.63 -14.29
C ASP A 165 1.41 32.60 -14.52
N GLY A 166 0.87 33.74 -14.99
CA GLY A 166 -0.56 33.92 -15.29
C GLY A 166 -1.47 34.13 -14.07
N ALA A 167 -0.94 34.09 -12.84
CA ALA A 167 -1.64 34.50 -11.63
C ALA A 167 -1.34 35.97 -11.29
N SER A 168 -2.30 36.67 -10.70
CA SER A 168 -2.11 38.05 -10.24
C SER A 168 -2.77 38.31 -8.89
N MET A 169 -2.05 38.98 -8.00
CA MET A 169 -2.51 39.45 -6.69
C MET A 169 -2.51 40.97 -6.65
N SER A 170 -3.57 41.59 -6.14
CA SER A 170 -3.75 43.03 -6.21
C SER A 170 -3.94 43.58 -4.78
N VAL A 171 -2.99 44.37 -4.30
CA VAL A 171 -2.80 44.77 -2.91
C VAL A 171 -2.82 46.30 -2.76
N GLN A 172 -3.47 46.79 -1.69
CA GLN A 172 -3.41 48.19 -1.30
C GLN A 172 -2.46 48.37 -0.12
N LEU A 173 -1.34 49.07 -0.34
CA LEU A 173 -0.31 49.33 0.68
C LEU A 173 -0.48 50.68 1.41
N LYS A 174 -1.67 51.28 1.36
CA LYS A 174 -1.91 52.56 2.05
C LYS A 174 -1.67 52.41 3.57
N PRO A 175 -0.79 53.21 4.18
CA PRO A 175 -0.54 53.17 5.62
C PRO A 175 -1.82 53.42 6.43
N LEU A 176 -1.92 52.78 7.59
CA LEU A 176 -3.00 53.01 8.55
C LEU A 176 -2.49 53.92 9.67
N LYS A 177 -3.39 54.57 10.43
CA LYS A 177 -3.02 55.54 11.48
C LYS A 177 -1.99 55.04 12.50
N LYS A 178 -1.90 53.71 12.71
CA LYS A 178 -0.99 53.06 13.67
C LYS A 178 -0.25 51.86 13.07
N ALA A 179 -0.14 51.78 11.74
CA ALA A 179 0.51 50.64 11.10
C ALA A 179 1.07 50.98 9.71
N MET A 180 2.30 50.55 9.48
CA MET A 180 2.91 50.48 8.14
C MET A 180 2.43 49.22 7.42
N ARG A 181 2.60 49.19 6.11
CA ARG A 181 2.31 48.01 5.29
C ARG A 181 3.52 47.66 4.48
N PHE A 182 3.74 46.37 4.30
CA PHE A 182 4.82 45.88 3.49
C PHE A 182 4.31 44.86 2.47
N LEU A 183 5.12 44.65 1.43
CA LEU A 183 4.91 43.67 0.39
C LEU A 183 6.25 42.97 0.14
N ALA A 184 6.28 41.65 0.32
CA ALA A 184 7.39 40.81 -0.10
C ALA A 184 6.99 40.00 -1.34
N THR A 185 7.91 39.87 -2.28
CA THR A 185 7.70 39.15 -3.54
C THR A 185 8.96 38.42 -3.96
N TYR A 186 8.82 37.38 -4.76
CA TYR A 186 9.97 36.72 -5.38
C TYR A 186 10.52 37.53 -6.57
N ARG A 187 11.81 37.37 -6.87
CA ARG A 187 12.54 38.07 -7.95
C ARG A 187 11.88 37.89 -9.33
N ASN A 188 11.28 36.73 -9.58
CA ASN A 188 10.66 36.41 -10.87
C ASN A 188 9.23 36.95 -11.04
N THR A 189 8.72 37.70 -10.07
CA THR A 189 7.40 38.31 -10.16
C THR A 189 7.44 39.66 -10.86
N THR A 190 6.36 40.02 -11.54
CA THR A 190 6.19 41.35 -12.12
C THR A 190 5.37 42.23 -11.19
N LEU A 191 5.93 43.37 -10.79
CA LEU A 191 5.23 44.40 -10.01
C LEU A 191 4.62 45.45 -10.94
N ALA A 192 3.34 45.77 -10.72
CA ALA A 192 2.63 46.83 -11.41
C ALA A 192 1.92 47.74 -10.39
N SER A 193 1.98 49.06 -10.52
CA SER A 193 1.34 50.01 -9.62
C SER A 193 0.36 50.84 -10.42
N SER A 194 -0.89 50.91 -9.96
CA SER A 194 -1.82 51.91 -10.49
C SER A 194 -1.37 53.33 -10.09
N PRO A 195 -1.78 54.38 -10.85
CA PRO A 195 -1.38 55.75 -10.55
C PRO A 195 -1.77 56.21 -9.14
N ILE A 196 -0.92 57.02 -8.52
CA ILE A 196 -1.27 57.81 -7.34
C ILE A 196 -2.11 58.99 -7.82
N THR A 197 -3.28 59.18 -7.21
CA THR A 197 -4.24 60.21 -7.63
C THR A 197 -4.10 61.50 -6.82
N SER A 198 -3.42 61.46 -5.68
CA SER A 198 -3.12 62.64 -4.85
C SER A 198 -2.04 62.32 -3.83
N GLY A 199 -1.15 63.27 -3.55
CA GLY A 199 -0.08 63.15 -2.55
C GLY A 199 1.10 62.33 -3.04
N TYR A 200 1.87 61.75 -2.12
CA TYR A 200 3.06 60.95 -2.44
C TYR A 200 3.15 59.70 -1.56
N ARG A 201 3.74 58.63 -2.09
CA ARG A 201 4.04 57.38 -1.39
C ARG A 201 5.54 57.29 -1.16
N ALA A 202 5.96 57.18 0.09
CA ALA A 202 7.34 56.86 0.46
C ALA A 202 7.45 55.37 0.77
N ALA A 203 8.44 54.68 0.18
CA ALA A 203 8.73 53.31 0.51
C ALA A 203 10.24 53.02 0.52
N LEU A 204 10.61 52.05 1.35
CA LEU A 204 11.95 51.47 1.39
C LEU A 204 11.94 50.15 0.63
N VAL A 205 12.94 49.96 -0.22
CA VAL A 205 13.10 48.76 -1.05
C VAL A 205 14.33 47.99 -0.57
N TYR A 206 14.12 46.72 -0.26
CA TYR A 206 15.13 45.79 0.21
C TYR A 206 15.25 44.58 -0.73
N HIS A 207 16.48 44.11 -0.91
CA HIS A 207 16.79 42.79 -1.44
C HIS A 207 16.54 41.73 -0.38
N LEU A 208 15.80 40.66 -0.72
CA LEU A 208 15.68 39.48 0.14
C LEU A 208 16.71 38.44 -0.30
N VAL A 209 17.59 38.08 0.62
CA VAL A 209 18.75 37.21 0.42
C VAL A 209 18.74 36.10 1.48
N ASP A 210 19.25 34.93 1.12
CA ASP A 210 19.45 33.82 2.05
C ASP A 210 20.96 33.54 2.21
N GLY A 211 21.40 33.44 3.47
CA GLY A 211 22.80 33.19 3.82
C GLY A 211 23.30 31.78 3.47
N ASP A 212 22.42 30.78 3.40
CA ASP A 212 22.79 29.36 3.41
C ASP A 212 22.59 28.63 2.06
N LEU A 213 22.22 29.32 0.98
CA LEU A 213 21.91 28.66 -0.30
C LEU A 213 23.15 28.16 -1.07
N PRO A 214 23.11 26.91 -1.56
CA PRO A 214 23.93 26.50 -2.68
C PRO A 214 23.51 27.22 -3.96
N LEU A 215 24.49 27.64 -4.76
CA LEU A 215 24.39 28.38 -6.04
C LEU A 215 23.36 27.89 -7.09
N ASP A 216 22.78 26.68 -6.93
CA ASP A 216 21.88 26.04 -7.90
C ASP A 216 20.50 25.66 -7.33
N ASP A 217 20.19 26.04 -6.08
CA ASP A 217 18.92 25.63 -5.46
C ASP A 217 17.73 26.48 -5.94
N LYS A 218 16.73 25.80 -6.52
CA LYS A 218 15.48 26.38 -7.02
C LYS A 218 14.37 26.40 -5.96
N SER A 219 14.66 25.97 -4.73
CA SER A 219 13.71 25.87 -3.62
C SER A 219 13.10 27.22 -3.21
N LEU A 220 13.79 28.34 -3.47
CA LEU A 220 13.32 29.70 -3.21
C LEU A 220 12.72 30.41 -4.43
N LEU A 221 12.40 29.70 -5.50
CA LEU A 221 11.65 30.27 -6.61
C LEU A 221 10.15 30.00 -6.43
N PRO A 222 9.27 30.93 -6.84
CA PRO A 222 7.83 30.70 -6.80
C PRO A 222 7.50 29.54 -7.74
N VAL A 223 6.74 28.56 -7.25
CA VAL A 223 6.43 27.35 -8.02
C VAL A 223 5.60 27.72 -9.25
N PRO A 224 6.04 27.42 -10.47
CA PRO A 224 5.25 27.70 -11.65
C PRO A 224 3.92 26.92 -11.65
N ARG A 225 2.85 27.53 -12.15
CA ARG A 225 1.53 26.91 -12.35
C ARG A 225 1.64 25.64 -13.19
N HIS A 226 2.51 25.60 -14.21
CA HIS A 226 2.69 24.42 -15.05
C HIS A 226 3.27 23.21 -14.29
N GLU A 227 4.03 23.42 -13.21
CA GLU A 227 4.47 22.32 -12.34
C GLU A 227 3.31 21.69 -11.59
N SER A 228 2.35 22.51 -11.13
CA SER A 228 1.15 22.02 -10.48
C SER A 228 0.27 21.24 -11.46
N ILE A 229 0.11 21.74 -12.68
CA ILE A 229 -0.59 21.02 -13.77
C ILE A 229 0.11 19.67 -14.04
N SER A 230 1.44 19.67 -14.15
CA SER A 230 2.24 18.46 -14.38
C SER A 230 2.12 17.46 -13.23
N ALA A 231 2.07 17.93 -11.98
CA ALA A 231 1.89 17.08 -10.80
C ALA A 231 0.52 16.37 -10.81
N PHE A 232 -0.56 17.09 -11.10
CA PHE A 232 -1.88 16.48 -11.25
C PHE A 232 -1.94 15.55 -12.47
N ALA A 233 -1.34 15.94 -13.61
CA ALA A 233 -1.28 15.09 -14.80
C ALA A 233 -0.53 13.77 -14.55
N ALA A 234 0.57 13.79 -13.79
CA ALA A 234 1.32 12.59 -13.39
C ALA A 234 0.48 11.65 -12.52
N ILE A 235 -0.34 12.19 -11.62
CA ILE A 235 -1.28 11.39 -10.82
C ILE A 235 -2.32 10.74 -11.74
N ALA A 236 -2.90 11.49 -12.68
CA ALA A 236 -3.87 10.94 -13.62
C ALA A 236 -3.28 9.90 -14.60
N ALA A 237 -1.98 10.00 -14.88
CA ALA A 237 -1.24 9.02 -15.69
C ALA A 237 -0.86 7.76 -14.91
N THR A 238 -1.02 7.75 -13.58
CA THR A 238 -0.72 6.56 -12.76
C THR A 238 -1.78 5.48 -13.04
N PRO A 239 -1.37 4.29 -13.51
CA PRO A 239 -2.31 3.22 -13.80
C PRO A 239 -2.96 2.75 -12.49
N LEU A 240 -4.29 2.56 -12.50
CA LEU A 240 -5.07 2.03 -11.38
C LEU A 240 -4.94 2.86 -10.08
N PRO A 241 -5.37 4.13 -10.06
CA PRO A 241 -5.25 4.96 -8.86
C PRO A 241 -6.03 4.33 -7.69
N PRO A 242 -5.43 4.17 -6.49
CA PRO A 242 -6.08 3.54 -5.33
C PRO A 242 -7.40 4.20 -4.89
N ARG A 243 -7.56 5.48 -5.23
CA ARG A 243 -8.73 6.30 -4.97
C ARG A 243 -9.11 7.01 -6.26
N GLU A 244 -10.20 6.57 -6.89
CA GLU A 244 -10.60 7.04 -8.21
C GLU A 244 -11.25 8.43 -8.18
N ARG A 245 -12.16 8.66 -7.22
CA ARG A 245 -12.97 9.88 -7.10
C ARG A 245 -12.57 10.69 -5.88
N ILE A 246 -11.98 11.85 -6.09
CA ILE A 246 -11.53 12.75 -5.04
C ILE A 246 -12.46 13.96 -4.97
N ALA A 247 -12.93 14.30 -3.77
CA ALA A 247 -13.79 15.44 -3.53
C ALA A 247 -13.02 16.55 -2.80
N ARG A 248 -13.15 17.81 -3.23
CA ARG A 248 -12.73 18.98 -2.46
C ARG A 248 -13.98 19.69 -1.91
N PRO A 249 -14.21 19.69 -0.59
CA PRO A 249 -15.41 20.28 0.01
C PRO A 249 -15.52 21.78 -0.29
N ILE A 250 -16.72 22.25 -0.59
CA ILE A 250 -17.04 23.68 -0.67
C ILE A 250 -17.53 24.11 0.71
N ARG A 251 -16.88 25.12 1.31
CA ARG A 251 -17.10 25.56 2.71
C ARG A 251 -18.09 26.72 2.86
N TYR A 252 -18.88 26.99 1.83
CA TYR A 252 -19.91 28.04 1.83
C TYR A 252 -21.19 27.50 1.21
N ALA A 253 -22.33 28.09 1.60
CA ALA A 253 -23.61 27.79 0.99
C ALA A 253 -23.60 28.26 -0.47
N MET A 254 -23.91 27.36 -1.39
CA MET A 254 -24.11 27.69 -2.80
C MET A 254 -25.61 27.89 -3.06
N GLU A 255 -25.96 29.01 -3.68
CA GLU A 255 -27.36 29.30 -4.07
C GLU A 255 -27.81 28.43 -5.25
N ALA A 256 -26.89 28.12 -6.16
CA ALA A 256 -27.11 27.22 -7.28
C ALA A 256 -25.86 26.35 -7.52
N LEU A 257 -26.06 25.09 -7.92
CA LEU A 257 -24.96 24.17 -8.25
C LEU A 257 -24.42 24.49 -9.67
N ALA A 258 -23.71 25.60 -9.81
CA ALA A 258 -23.18 26.09 -11.07
C ALA A 258 -21.71 26.53 -10.94
N PHE A 259 -20.91 26.35 -11.99
CA PHE A 259 -19.48 26.74 -11.99
C PHE A 259 -19.30 28.26 -11.89
N ASP A 260 -20.21 29.04 -12.48
CA ASP A 260 -20.19 30.50 -12.40
C ASP A 260 -20.49 31.03 -10.98
N ALA A 261 -21.02 30.17 -10.09
CA ALA A 261 -21.28 30.50 -8.69
C ALA A 261 -20.09 30.19 -7.77
N LEU A 262 -18.97 29.68 -8.30
CA LEU A 262 -17.75 29.42 -7.53
C LEU A 262 -17.03 30.73 -7.18
N LYS A 263 -16.52 30.82 -5.95
CA LYS A 263 -15.59 31.90 -5.59
C LYS A 263 -14.26 31.74 -6.35
N PRO A 264 -13.46 32.82 -6.50
CA PRO A 264 -12.24 32.80 -7.30
C PRO A 264 -11.23 31.68 -6.95
N ALA A 265 -11.15 31.27 -5.68
CA ALA A 265 -10.22 30.22 -5.24
C ALA A 265 -10.63 28.81 -5.69
N GLU A 266 -11.94 28.52 -5.77
CA GLU A 266 -12.47 27.27 -6.29
C GLU A 266 -12.46 27.25 -7.82
N ALA A 267 -12.84 28.37 -8.45
CA ALA A 267 -12.81 28.52 -9.90
C ALA A 267 -11.40 28.28 -10.46
N ASP A 268 -10.37 28.91 -9.87
CA ASP A 268 -8.99 28.74 -10.32
C ASP A 268 -8.47 27.28 -10.14
N PHE A 269 -8.95 26.57 -9.10
CA PHE A 269 -8.63 25.16 -8.93
C PHE A 269 -9.28 24.29 -10.01
N VAL A 270 -10.54 24.59 -10.36
CA VAL A 270 -11.23 23.94 -11.50
C VAL A 270 -10.45 24.22 -12.79
N ASP A 271 -10.05 25.46 -13.05
CA ASP A 271 -9.29 25.84 -14.24
C ASP A 271 -7.95 25.09 -14.31
N LEU A 272 -7.26 24.93 -13.18
CA LEU A 272 -6.04 24.12 -13.11
C LEU A 272 -6.30 22.67 -13.50
N LEU A 273 -7.35 22.05 -12.96
CA LEU A 273 -7.71 20.67 -13.30
C LEU A 273 -8.15 20.53 -14.76
N VAL A 274 -8.90 21.52 -15.29
CA VAL A 274 -9.29 21.56 -16.72
C VAL A 274 -8.06 21.67 -17.61
N ALA A 275 -7.08 22.48 -17.23
CA ALA A 275 -5.83 22.68 -17.97
C ALA A 275 -5.02 21.38 -18.11
N THR A 276 -5.13 20.43 -17.16
CA THR A 276 -4.49 19.11 -17.30
C THR A 276 -5.03 18.30 -18.48
N GLN A 277 -6.28 18.54 -18.89
CA GLN A 277 -7.05 17.72 -19.84
C GLN A 277 -7.21 16.22 -19.48
N CYS A 278 -6.65 15.77 -18.36
CA CYS A 278 -6.64 14.38 -17.92
C CYS A 278 -7.74 14.05 -16.91
N TYR A 279 -8.37 15.07 -16.32
CA TYR A 279 -9.45 14.92 -15.34
C TYR A 279 -10.83 15.21 -15.91
N ASP A 280 -11.80 14.49 -15.38
CA ASP A 280 -13.21 14.89 -15.39
C ASP A 280 -13.53 15.60 -14.08
N ILE A 281 -14.35 16.64 -14.18
CA ILE A 281 -14.72 17.50 -13.06
C ILE A 281 -16.23 17.67 -13.05
N ALA A 282 -16.83 17.57 -11.88
CA ALA A 282 -18.22 17.87 -11.65
C ALA A 282 -18.43 18.58 -10.32
N LEU A 283 -19.37 19.51 -10.28
CA LEU A 283 -19.93 19.98 -9.02
C LEU A 283 -20.96 18.96 -8.56
N VAL A 284 -20.88 18.55 -7.30
CA VAL A 284 -21.81 17.57 -6.73
C VAL A 284 -22.44 18.10 -5.46
N GLN A 285 -23.70 17.70 -5.27
CA GLN A 285 -24.39 17.81 -3.99
C GLN A 285 -24.53 16.42 -3.39
N PHE A 286 -24.19 16.30 -2.11
CA PHE A 286 -24.30 15.06 -1.36
C PHE A 286 -25.68 14.91 -0.71
N SER A 287 -26.14 13.68 -0.54
CA SER A 287 -27.47 13.38 0.00
C SER A 287 -27.56 13.83 1.45
N THR A 288 -28.65 14.49 1.85
CA THR A 288 -28.92 14.77 3.26
C THR A 288 -29.65 13.59 3.89
N ASN A 289 -29.36 13.30 5.17
CA ASN A 289 -29.91 12.14 5.85
C ASN A 289 -31.42 12.36 6.11
N ALA A 290 -32.29 11.79 5.26
CA ALA A 290 -33.75 11.95 5.37
C ALA A 290 -34.38 11.07 6.47
N LEU A 291 -33.63 10.14 7.05
CA LEU A 291 -34.12 9.13 8.00
C LEU A 291 -33.55 9.36 9.41
N GLY A 292 -33.89 10.47 10.06
CA GLY A 292 -34.03 10.65 11.53
C GLY A 292 -32.98 10.12 12.53
N LEU A 293 -31.90 9.46 12.11
CA LEU A 293 -30.84 8.93 12.94
C LEU A 293 -29.87 10.07 13.18
N ARG A 294 -29.78 10.48 14.45
CA ARG A 294 -29.00 11.59 14.98
C ARG A 294 -27.50 11.49 14.67
N LEU A 295 -27.11 11.81 13.45
CA LEU A 295 -25.84 12.48 13.18
C LEU A 295 -26.20 13.94 12.97
N GLU A 296 -25.83 14.77 13.95
CA GLU A 296 -26.05 16.21 13.91
C GLU A 296 -25.44 16.76 12.60
N ASN A 297 -26.30 17.22 11.69
CA ASN A 297 -26.00 18.12 10.56
C ASN A 297 -25.03 17.67 9.45
N GLY A 298 -24.70 16.38 9.30
CA GLY A 298 -23.81 15.90 8.22
C GLY A 298 -24.52 15.42 6.95
N ALA A 299 -23.99 15.74 5.75
CA ALA A 299 -24.40 15.06 4.53
C ALA A 299 -23.88 13.60 4.50
N LEU A 300 -24.56 12.72 3.78
CA LEU A 300 -24.07 11.37 3.47
C LEU A 300 -23.19 11.46 2.22
N ASN A 301 -22.04 10.79 2.22
CA ASN A 301 -21.12 10.69 1.08
C ASN A 301 -21.71 9.84 -0.06
N ILE A 302 -22.82 10.31 -0.63
CA ILE A 302 -23.59 9.73 -1.72
C ILE A 302 -24.05 10.89 -2.60
N VAL A 303 -23.57 10.93 -3.84
CA VAL A 303 -23.88 12.00 -4.80
C VAL A 303 -25.38 11.98 -5.13
N ALA A 304 -26.09 13.04 -4.74
CA ALA A 304 -27.52 13.25 -5.02
C ALA A 304 -27.75 14.05 -6.31
N ALA A 305 -26.92 15.06 -6.56
CA ALA A 305 -26.96 15.88 -7.77
C ALA A 305 -25.55 16.07 -8.33
N CYS A 306 -25.45 16.23 -9.66
CA CYS A 306 -24.18 16.38 -10.35
C CYS A 306 -24.33 17.34 -11.54
N VAL A 307 -23.43 18.32 -11.64
CA VAL A 307 -23.29 19.24 -12.78
C VAL A 307 -21.87 19.08 -13.34
N PRO A 308 -21.71 18.39 -14.50
CA PRO A 308 -20.40 18.16 -15.10
C PRO A 308 -19.84 19.43 -15.73
N HIS A 309 -18.52 19.62 -15.68
CA HIS A 309 -17.86 20.74 -16.35
C HIS A 309 -17.93 20.58 -17.88
N PRO A 310 -18.32 21.62 -18.65
CA PRO A 310 -18.54 21.50 -20.09
C PRO A 310 -17.27 21.09 -20.87
N SER A 311 -16.10 21.58 -20.46
CA SER A 311 -14.83 21.28 -21.13
C SER A 311 -14.38 19.81 -20.99
N CYS A 312 -14.88 19.08 -19.99
CA CYS A 312 -14.48 17.68 -19.76
C CYS A 312 -15.14 16.69 -20.74
N ARG A 313 -16.23 17.10 -21.42
CA ARG A 313 -17.00 16.26 -22.36
C ARG A 313 -17.40 14.90 -21.76
N ILE A 314 -17.89 14.91 -20.53
CA ILE A 314 -18.25 13.70 -19.78
C ILE A 314 -19.46 13.04 -20.46
N PRO A 315 -19.38 11.74 -20.85
CA PRO A 315 -20.52 11.04 -21.45
C PRO A 315 -21.72 11.00 -20.51
N LYS A 316 -22.94 11.15 -21.07
CA LYS A 316 -24.20 11.15 -20.30
C LYS A 316 -24.36 9.92 -19.40
N VAL A 317 -23.93 8.75 -19.87
CA VAL A 317 -24.00 7.49 -19.10
C VAL A 317 -23.12 7.53 -17.84
N VAL A 318 -21.97 8.22 -17.89
CA VAL A 318 -21.07 8.39 -16.72
C VAL A 318 -21.74 9.29 -15.70
N VAL A 319 -22.31 10.43 -16.14
CA VAL A 319 -23.03 11.37 -15.26
C VAL A 319 -24.21 10.70 -14.57
N GLN A 320 -25.03 9.95 -15.31
CA GLN A 320 -26.17 9.21 -14.76
C GLN A 320 -25.75 8.15 -13.73
N ARG A 321 -24.63 7.46 -13.97
CA ARG A 321 -24.11 6.40 -13.07
C ARG A 321 -23.31 6.93 -11.88
N LEU A 322 -22.94 8.21 -11.92
CA LEU A 322 -22.30 8.89 -10.80
C LEU A 322 -23.28 9.19 -9.66
N LEU A 323 -24.57 9.38 -9.98
CA LEU A 323 -25.62 9.52 -8.99
C LEU A 323 -25.71 8.23 -8.14
N GLY A 324 -25.77 8.40 -6.81
CA GLY A 324 -25.75 7.29 -5.86
C GLY A 324 -24.35 6.72 -5.55
N LYS A 325 -23.28 7.24 -6.17
CA LYS A 325 -21.90 6.86 -5.84
C LYS A 325 -21.32 7.74 -4.74
N SER A 326 -20.30 7.24 -4.04
CA SER A 326 -19.53 7.98 -3.05
C SER A 326 -18.24 8.55 -3.63
N ALA A 327 -17.75 9.64 -3.04
CA ALA A 327 -16.36 10.05 -3.17
C ALA A 327 -15.47 9.04 -2.43
N ASN A 328 -14.35 8.65 -3.03
CA ASN A 328 -13.40 7.73 -2.40
C ASN A 328 -12.57 8.41 -1.31
N ALA A 329 -12.34 9.73 -1.42
CA ALA A 329 -11.59 10.51 -0.46
C ALA A 329 -11.95 12.00 -0.54
N PHE A 330 -11.65 12.74 0.52
CA PHE A 330 -11.78 14.19 0.59
C PHE A 330 -10.40 14.85 0.68
N LEU A 331 -10.15 15.84 -0.18
CA LEU A 331 -8.93 16.62 -0.22
C LEU A 331 -9.05 17.79 0.76
N ARG A 332 -8.07 17.90 1.67
CA ARG A 332 -8.05 18.93 2.71
C ARG A 332 -7.18 20.11 2.33
N ASP A 333 -7.68 21.32 2.63
CA ASP A 333 -6.99 22.59 2.34
C ASP A 333 -5.89 22.96 3.35
N ALA A 334 -5.80 22.28 4.51
CA ALA A 334 -4.73 22.48 5.50
C ALA A 334 -4.26 21.13 6.09
N PRO A 335 -2.96 20.99 6.42
CA PRO A 335 -2.48 19.86 7.23
C PRO A 335 -3.05 19.98 8.65
N GLU A 336 -3.48 18.86 9.23
CA GLU A 336 -3.96 18.81 10.61
C GLU A 336 -2.85 19.22 11.57
N ARG A 337 -3.20 20.04 12.58
CA ARG A 337 -2.43 20.04 13.82
C ARG A 337 -2.63 18.65 14.43
N LEU A 338 -1.55 17.89 14.63
CA LEU A 338 -1.61 16.63 15.37
C LEU A 338 -2.21 16.92 16.76
N GLY A 339 -3.45 16.51 17.00
CA GLY A 339 -4.12 16.76 18.29
C GLY A 339 -5.61 16.40 18.36
N ASP A 340 -6.38 16.57 17.30
CA ASP A 340 -7.84 16.31 17.32
C ASP A 340 -8.21 15.07 16.48
N ASP A 341 -8.06 13.88 17.07
CA ASP A 341 -8.39 12.59 16.46
C ASP A 341 -9.91 12.31 16.35
N ASN A 342 -10.79 13.29 16.66
CA ASN A 342 -12.24 13.06 16.77
C ASN A 342 -13.12 13.83 15.77
N ASP A 343 -12.55 14.60 14.83
CA ASP A 343 -13.37 15.23 13.79
C ASP A 343 -13.67 14.23 12.66
N ILE A 344 -14.66 13.37 12.90
CA ILE A 344 -15.36 12.59 11.87
C ILE A 344 -15.82 13.61 10.82
N CYS A 345 -15.07 13.69 9.73
CA CYS A 345 -15.21 14.71 8.69
C CYS A 345 -16.65 14.79 8.21
N ALA A 346 -17.40 15.79 8.69
CA ALA A 346 -18.75 16.04 8.24
C ALA A 346 -18.71 16.31 6.73
N CYS A 347 -19.33 15.44 5.94
CA CYS A 347 -19.43 15.62 4.50
C CYS A 347 -20.15 16.95 4.25
N SER A 348 -19.48 17.90 3.58
CA SER A 348 -20.13 19.15 3.17
C SER A 348 -21.28 18.84 2.22
N ALA A 349 -22.34 19.65 2.25
CA ALA A 349 -23.47 19.48 1.35
C ALA A 349 -23.06 19.57 -0.15
N ALA A 350 -22.01 20.33 -0.47
CA ALA A 350 -21.50 20.49 -1.84
C ALA A 350 -19.98 20.32 -1.93
N ALA A 351 -19.49 19.79 -3.04
CA ALA A 351 -18.07 19.62 -3.31
C ALA A 351 -17.72 19.69 -4.81
N ILE A 352 -16.46 19.97 -5.10
CA ILE A 352 -15.85 19.75 -6.41
C ILE A 352 -15.38 18.30 -6.43
N LEU A 353 -16.04 17.46 -7.23
CA LEU A 353 -15.66 16.06 -7.42
C LEU A 353 -14.87 15.92 -8.72
N PHE A 354 -13.71 15.28 -8.66
CA PHE A 354 -12.87 15.07 -9.83
C PHE A 354 -12.24 13.67 -9.83
N TRP A 355 -11.97 13.15 -11.01
CA TRP A 355 -11.37 11.83 -11.23
C TRP A 355 -10.60 11.78 -12.55
N PRO A 356 -9.54 10.98 -12.67
CA PRO A 356 -8.88 10.74 -13.96
C PRO A 356 -9.87 10.16 -14.98
N LYS A 357 -9.76 10.56 -16.24
CA LYS A 357 -10.68 10.08 -17.30
C LYS A 357 -10.74 8.56 -17.41
N ALA A 358 -9.65 7.85 -17.16
CA ALA A 358 -9.62 6.38 -17.12
C ALA A 358 -10.60 5.77 -16.10
N CYS A 359 -10.92 6.49 -15.01
CA CYS A 359 -11.85 6.06 -13.98
C CYS A 359 -13.33 6.14 -14.39
N ARG A 360 -13.65 6.65 -15.59
CA ARG A 360 -15.03 6.61 -16.16
C ARG A 360 -15.61 5.19 -16.16
N VAL A 361 -14.75 4.19 -16.36
CA VAL A 361 -15.11 2.76 -16.38
C VAL A 361 -15.60 2.30 -15.00
N GLY A 362 -14.89 2.67 -13.93
CA GLY A 362 -15.28 2.40 -12.55
C GLY A 362 -16.63 3.01 -12.17
N ILE A 363 -16.90 4.22 -12.66
CA ILE A 363 -18.16 4.95 -12.39
C ILE A 363 -19.37 4.24 -13.02
N VAL A 364 -19.27 3.84 -14.30
CA VAL A 364 -20.40 3.18 -14.98
C VAL A 364 -20.67 1.77 -14.44
N GLY A 365 -19.65 1.12 -13.86
CA GLY A 365 -19.72 -0.21 -13.27
C GLY A 365 -19.75 -1.36 -14.28
N VAL A 366 -19.67 -2.60 -13.78
CA VAL A 366 -19.44 -3.81 -14.60
C VAL A 366 -20.51 -4.07 -15.65
N GLU A 367 -21.77 -3.83 -15.32
CA GLU A 367 -22.92 -4.07 -16.20
C GLU A 367 -22.84 -3.29 -17.51
N VAL A 368 -22.15 -2.14 -17.49
CA VAL A 368 -22.01 -1.26 -18.66
C VAL A 368 -20.60 -1.35 -19.23
N ALA A 369 -19.57 -1.34 -18.38
CA ALA A 369 -18.18 -1.34 -18.78
C ALA A 369 -17.78 -2.56 -19.62
N PHE A 370 -18.10 -3.77 -19.15
CA PHE A 370 -17.62 -5.01 -19.77
C PHE A 370 -18.26 -5.25 -21.15
N PRO A 371 -19.59 -5.06 -21.35
CA PRO A 371 -20.18 -5.16 -22.68
C PRO A 371 -19.64 -4.12 -23.66
N LEU A 372 -19.34 -2.91 -23.19
CA LEU A 372 -18.69 -1.89 -24.02
C LEU A 372 -17.26 -2.28 -24.39
N LEU A 373 -16.51 -2.87 -23.46
CA LEU A 373 -15.15 -3.36 -23.70
C LEU A 373 -15.13 -4.42 -24.80
N GLN A 374 -16.00 -5.42 -24.72
CA GLN A 374 -16.09 -6.48 -25.74
C GLN A 374 -16.42 -5.91 -27.13
N LYS A 375 -17.34 -4.94 -27.19
CA LYS A 375 -17.69 -4.23 -28.43
C LYS A 375 -16.55 -3.36 -28.94
N ALA A 376 -15.82 -2.67 -28.06
CA ALA A 376 -14.71 -1.79 -28.43
C ALA A 376 -13.51 -2.56 -29.00
N ILE A 377 -13.26 -3.76 -28.49
CA ILE A 377 -12.23 -4.67 -29.00
C ILE A 377 -12.64 -5.23 -30.36
N SER A 378 -13.91 -5.62 -30.51
CA SER A 378 -14.41 -6.19 -31.78
C SER A 378 -14.68 -5.13 -32.86
N THR A 379 -14.90 -3.88 -32.48
CA THR A 379 -15.32 -2.80 -33.39
C THR A 379 -14.64 -1.49 -33.04
N PRO A 380 -13.67 -1.00 -33.85
CA PRO A 380 -12.90 0.21 -33.56
C PRO A 380 -13.73 1.50 -33.35
N ARG A 381 -14.94 1.54 -33.94
CA ARG A 381 -15.87 2.69 -33.88
C ARG A 381 -16.85 2.64 -32.69
N ALA A 382 -16.84 1.58 -31.88
CA ALA A 382 -17.73 1.51 -30.72
C ALA A 382 -17.41 2.63 -29.72
N SER A 383 -18.42 3.01 -28.92
CA SER A 383 -18.26 4.01 -27.87
C SER A 383 -17.24 3.55 -26.83
N LYS A 384 -16.24 4.38 -26.55
CA LYS A 384 -15.16 4.13 -25.57
C LYS A 384 -15.33 5.02 -24.34
N LEU A 385 -16.56 5.42 -24.00
CA LEU A 385 -16.83 6.37 -22.90
C LEU A 385 -16.04 7.68 -23.05
N GLY A 386 -15.80 8.15 -24.28
CA GLY A 386 -15.02 9.35 -24.57
C GLY A 386 -13.52 9.23 -24.24
N LEU A 387 -13.00 8.00 -24.07
CA LEU A 387 -11.58 7.70 -24.00
C LEU A 387 -10.95 7.66 -25.39
N HIS A 388 -9.63 7.82 -25.47
CA HIS A 388 -8.92 7.97 -26.74
C HIS A 388 -8.79 6.64 -27.47
N CYS A 389 -8.49 5.56 -26.74
CA CYS A 389 -8.31 4.22 -27.32
C CYS A 389 -9.01 3.11 -26.54
N ALA A 390 -9.03 1.90 -27.10
CA ALA A 390 -9.57 0.72 -26.41
C ALA A 390 -8.68 0.31 -25.23
N ASP A 391 -7.38 0.61 -25.27
CA ASP A 391 -6.44 0.31 -24.19
C ASP A 391 -6.76 1.10 -22.92
N ASP A 392 -7.18 2.36 -23.04
CA ASP A 392 -7.66 3.16 -21.90
C ASP A 392 -8.90 2.50 -21.24
N LEU A 393 -9.77 1.91 -22.06
CA LEU A 393 -10.96 1.21 -21.60
C LEU A 393 -10.59 -0.12 -20.90
N VAL A 394 -9.60 -0.85 -21.44
CA VAL A 394 -9.03 -2.04 -20.78
C VAL A 394 -8.40 -1.65 -19.45
N CYS A 395 -7.58 -0.59 -19.40
CA CYS A 395 -6.95 -0.11 -18.18
C CYS A 395 -7.99 0.27 -17.11
N GLY A 396 -9.05 0.99 -17.50
CA GLY A 396 -10.16 1.29 -16.60
C GLY A 396 -10.92 0.04 -16.14
N ALA A 397 -11.06 -0.97 -17.00
CA ALA A 397 -11.68 -2.24 -16.65
C ALA A 397 -10.81 -3.07 -15.69
N ILE A 398 -9.49 -2.99 -15.81
CA ILE A 398 -8.53 -3.56 -14.85
C ILE A 398 -8.72 -2.92 -13.47
N GLY A 399 -8.89 -1.59 -13.42
CA GLY A 399 -9.13 -0.87 -12.16
C GLY A 399 -10.46 -1.25 -11.51
N LEU A 400 -11.51 -1.33 -12.33
CA LEU A 400 -12.81 -1.82 -11.89
C LEU A 400 -12.70 -3.27 -11.36
N PHE A 401 -11.99 -4.16 -12.05
CA PHE A 401 -11.77 -5.54 -11.61
C PHE A 401 -11.04 -5.63 -10.26
N GLN A 402 -9.97 -4.84 -10.09
CA GLN A 402 -9.22 -4.75 -8.84
C GLN A 402 -10.09 -4.25 -7.68
N SER A 403 -10.92 -3.22 -7.93
CA SER A 403 -11.79 -2.62 -6.90
C SER A 403 -12.86 -3.60 -6.38
N MET A 404 -13.30 -4.54 -7.23
CA MET A 404 -14.26 -5.57 -6.84
C MET A 404 -13.61 -6.63 -5.98
N SER A 405 -12.37 -7.02 -6.31
CA SER A 405 -11.61 -8.06 -5.61
C SER A 405 -11.30 -7.73 -4.14
N HIS A 406 -11.68 -6.56 -3.63
CA HIS A 406 -11.54 -6.19 -2.23
C HIS A 406 -12.58 -6.91 -1.32
N PRO A 407 -12.17 -7.33 -0.10
CA PRO A 407 -12.88 -8.30 0.73
C PRO A 407 -14.25 -7.85 1.28
N TYR A 408 -14.63 -6.59 1.11
CA TYR A 408 -15.89 -6.04 1.65
C TYR A 408 -17.13 -6.32 0.77
N GLY A 409 -16.97 -6.97 -0.38
CA GLY A 409 -18.10 -7.41 -1.22
C GLY A 409 -18.55 -8.84 -0.89
N LEU A 410 -19.81 -9.01 -0.48
CA LEU A 410 -20.39 -10.31 -0.07
C LEU A 410 -20.74 -11.26 -1.24
N ALA A 411 -20.62 -10.82 -2.51
CA ALA A 411 -21.01 -11.62 -3.67
C ALA A 411 -19.80 -11.99 -4.53
N LYS A 412 -19.69 -13.28 -4.91
CA LYS A 412 -18.70 -13.75 -5.90
C LYS A 412 -18.87 -13.02 -7.22
N LEU A 413 -17.76 -12.69 -7.88
CA LEU A 413 -17.81 -12.06 -9.19
C LEU A 413 -18.51 -13.02 -10.18
N PRO A 414 -19.58 -12.60 -10.87
CA PRO A 414 -20.22 -13.45 -11.87
C PRO A 414 -19.21 -13.93 -12.92
N PHE A 415 -19.18 -15.24 -13.18
CA PHE A 415 -18.24 -15.88 -14.10
C PHE A 415 -18.20 -15.22 -15.49
N LYS A 416 -19.35 -14.71 -15.96
CA LYS A 416 -19.45 -13.95 -17.22
C LYS A 416 -18.47 -12.78 -17.30
N TYR A 417 -18.24 -12.04 -16.20
CA TYR A 417 -17.31 -10.90 -16.22
C TYR A 417 -15.86 -11.33 -16.20
N VAL A 418 -15.55 -12.43 -15.52
CA VAL A 418 -14.19 -12.99 -15.55
C VAL A 418 -13.83 -13.44 -16.96
N ALA A 419 -14.74 -14.15 -17.64
CA ALA A 419 -14.56 -14.57 -19.02
C ALA A 419 -14.36 -13.36 -19.95
N MET A 420 -15.22 -12.33 -19.83
CA MET A 420 -15.09 -11.10 -20.62
C MET A 420 -13.78 -10.35 -20.35
N MET A 421 -13.28 -10.35 -19.10
CA MET A 421 -11.97 -9.76 -18.77
C MET A 421 -10.85 -10.52 -19.47
N ASN A 422 -10.90 -11.85 -19.39
CA ASN A 422 -9.88 -12.73 -19.92
C ASN A 422 -9.81 -12.60 -21.45
N ASP A 423 -10.97 -12.61 -22.11
CA ASP A 423 -11.10 -12.36 -23.54
C ASP A 423 -10.56 -10.98 -23.90
N ALA A 424 -10.83 -9.95 -23.09
CA ALA A 424 -10.35 -8.61 -23.35
C ALA A 424 -8.83 -8.50 -23.28
N LEU A 425 -8.21 -9.13 -22.28
CA LEU A 425 -6.75 -9.13 -22.10
C LEU A 425 -6.02 -9.87 -23.23
N VAL A 426 -6.63 -10.91 -23.81
CA VAL A 426 -6.04 -11.64 -24.94
C VAL A 426 -6.28 -10.92 -26.27
N ASN A 427 -7.49 -10.41 -26.48
CA ASN A 427 -7.89 -9.82 -27.75
C ASN A 427 -7.41 -8.38 -27.93
N CYS A 428 -7.08 -7.66 -26.85
CA CYS A 428 -6.44 -6.34 -26.97
C CYS A 428 -5.03 -6.42 -27.59
N ASN A 429 -4.40 -7.61 -27.57
CA ASN A 429 -3.05 -7.86 -28.06
C ASN A 429 -2.00 -6.86 -27.52
N ASN A 430 -2.19 -6.41 -26.28
CA ASN A 430 -1.33 -5.43 -25.63
C ASN A 430 -0.69 -6.03 -24.37
N VAL A 431 0.58 -6.41 -24.49
CA VAL A 431 1.39 -6.99 -23.40
C VAL A 431 1.40 -6.10 -22.16
N LYS A 432 1.39 -4.77 -22.31
CA LYS A 432 1.43 -3.84 -21.16
C LYS A 432 0.17 -3.96 -20.31
N MET A 433 -1.00 -4.21 -20.92
CA MET A 433 -2.26 -4.40 -20.19
C MET A 433 -2.29 -5.74 -19.46
N ALA A 434 -1.80 -6.81 -20.10
CA ALA A 434 -1.65 -8.11 -19.45
C ALA A 434 -0.64 -8.03 -18.29
N ALA A 435 0.49 -7.36 -18.49
CA ALA A 435 1.48 -7.13 -17.45
C ALA A 435 0.87 -6.36 -16.27
N LEU A 436 0.18 -5.24 -16.51
CA LEU A 436 -0.49 -4.45 -15.47
C LEU A 436 -1.55 -5.29 -14.71
N PHE A 437 -2.33 -6.09 -15.43
CA PHE A 437 -3.33 -6.96 -14.81
C PHE A 437 -2.70 -7.98 -13.87
N LEU A 438 -1.64 -8.65 -14.31
CA LEU A 438 -0.91 -9.64 -13.51
C LEU A 438 -0.19 -8.98 -12.32
N SER A 439 0.52 -7.87 -12.54
CA SER A 439 1.33 -7.23 -11.51
C SER A 439 0.49 -6.62 -10.40
N ASP A 440 -0.66 -6.01 -10.72
CA ASP A 440 -1.34 -5.11 -9.79
C ASP A 440 -2.82 -5.47 -9.53
N ALA A 441 -3.53 -6.10 -10.47
CA ALA A 441 -4.98 -6.25 -10.38
C ALA A 441 -5.46 -7.63 -9.91
N ILE A 442 -4.87 -8.72 -10.41
CA ILE A 442 -5.29 -10.07 -10.05
C ILE A 442 -4.93 -10.38 -8.58
N SER A 443 -5.87 -11.00 -7.86
CA SER A 443 -5.71 -11.41 -6.46
C SER A 443 -6.64 -12.58 -6.18
N VAL A 444 -6.15 -13.59 -5.46
CA VAL A 444 -7.00 -14.65 -4.90
C VAL A 444 -7.78 -14.05 -3.75
N SER A 445 -9.11 -14.08 -3.85
CA SER A 445 -10.01 -13.55 -2.83
C SER A 445 -11.22 -14.47 -2.68
N SER A 446 -12.07 -14.20 -1.69
CA SER A 446 -13.38 -14.86 -1.60
C SER A 446 -14.22 -14.72 -2.88
N GLN A 447 -13.96 -13.68 -3.67
CA GLN A 447 -14.70 -13.39 -4.89
C GLN A 447 -14.10 -14.02 -6.15
N LEU A 448 -12.77 -14.12 -6.24
CA LEU A 448 -12.06 -14.77 -7.34
C LEU A 448 -11.33 -16.01 -6.82
N GLY A 449 -11.89 -17.18 -7.13
CA GLY A 449 -11.31 -18.46 -6.73
C GLY A 449 -9.94 -18.68 -7.37
N HIS A 450 -9.08 -19.42 -6.66
CA HIS A 450 -7.72 -19.74 -7.10
C HIS A 450 -7.68 -20.36 -8.50
N ASP A 451 -8.56 -21.32 -8.80
CA ASP A 451 -8.63 -22.00 -10.10
C ASP A 451 -8.85 -21.00 -11.25
N THR A 452 -9.80 -20.08 -11.08
CA THR A 452 -10.11 -19.07 -12.09
C THR A 452 -8.96 -18.09 -12.28
N ALA A 453 -8.29 -17.70 -11.19
CA ALA A 453 -7.11 -16.84 -11.28
C ALA A 453 -5.96 -17.55 -12.05
N THR A 454 -5.73 -18.83 -11.76
CA THR A 454 -4.75 -19.67 -12.46
C THR A 454 -5.03 -19.75 -13.96
N ASP A 455 -6.29 -19.92 -14.37
CA ASP A 455 -6.66 -19.96 -15.79
C ASP A 455 -6.37 -18.64 -16.52
N MET A 456 -6.67 -17.50 -15.88
CA MET A 456 -6.37 -16.18 -16.45
C MET A 456 -4.86 -15.95 -16.59
N ILE A 457 -4.09 -16.33 -15.56
CA ILE A 457 -2.62 -16.22 -15.59
C ILE A 457 -2.03 -17.11 -16.69
N HIS A 458 -2.47 -18.37 -16.75
CA HIS A 458 -2.05 -19.32 -17.79
C HIS A 458 -2.37 -18.80 -19.20
N LEU A 459 -3.55 -18.20 -19.40
CA LEU A 459 -3.94 -17.66 -20.71
C LEU A 459 -3.05 -16.47 -21.11
N CYS A 460 -2.79 -15.53 -20.21
CA CYS A 460 -1.87 -14.41 -20.45
C CYS A 460 -0.46 -14.91 -20.79
N LEU A 461 0.07 -15.85 -20.01
CA LEU A 461 1.40 -16.44 -20.25
C LEU A 461 1.44 -17.15 -21.60
N THR A 462 0.42 -17.96 -21.94
CA THR A 462 0.33 -18.67 -23.21
C THR A 462 0.28 -17.73 -24.41
N LYS A 463 -0.43 -16.61 -24.29
CA LYS A 463 -0.60 -15.63 -25.37
C LYS A 463 0.64 -14.77 -25.62
N TYR A 464 1.24 -14.24 -24.56
CA TYR A 464 2.27 -13.21 -24.65
C TYR A 464 3.70 -13.71 -24.37
N GLY A 465 3.82 -14.92 -23.83
CA GLY A 465 5.08 -15.51 -23.44
C GLY A 465 5.53 -15.07 -22.06
N TRP A 466 6.22 -15.97 -21.34
CA TRP A 466 6.71 -15.68 -19.99
C TRP A 466 7.76 -14.58 -19.97
N VAL A 467 8.62 -14.48 -20.99
CA VAL A 467 9.71 -13.47 -21.04
C VAL A 467 9.15 -12.04 -20.98
N ALA A 468 8.05 -11.79 -21.68
CA ALA A 468 7.43 -10.46 -21.73
C ALA A 468 6.66 -10.13 -20.44
N LEU A 469 6.22 -11.16 -19.70
CA LEU A 469 5.41 -11.02 -18.49
C LEU A 469 6.19 -11.33 -17.19
N GLU A 470 7.48 -11.60 -17.28
CA GLU A 470 8.31 -12.06 -16.17
C GLU A 470 8.28 -11.06 -15.00
N ALA A 471 8.57 -9.79 -15.26
CA ALA A 471 8.53 -8.74 -14.25
C ALA A 471 7.16 -8.59 -13.58
N ALA A 472 6.07 -8.81 -14.34
CA ALA A 472 4.72 -8.75 -13.79
C ALA A 472 4.41 -9.96 -12.90
N MET A 473 4.86 -11.16 -13.30
CA MET A 473 4.75 -12.38 -12.49
C MET A 473 5.54 -12.29 -11.19
N LEU A 474 6.76 -11.73 -11.21
CA LEU A 474 7.54 -11.52 -9.99
C LEU A 474 6.84 -10.56 -9.03
N ARG A 475 6.26 -9.46 -9.54
CA ARG A 475 5.44 -8.55 -8.72
C ARG A 475 4.19 -9.22 -8.15
N LEU A 476 3.52 -10.06 -8.95
CA LEU A 476 2.38 -10.87 -8.49
C LEU A 476 2.80 -11.75 -7.31
N ILE A 477 3.91 -12.49 -7.45
CA ILE A 477 4.46 -13.36 -6.40
C ILE A 477 4.79 -12.55 -5.15
N GLN A 478 5.49 -11.42 -5.29
CA GLN A 478 5.83 -10.53 -4.17
C GLN A 478 4.61 -10.04 -3.38
N ARG A 479 3.47 -9.84 -4.05
CA ARG A 479 2.21 -9.46 -3.42
C ARG A 479 1.58 -10.65 -2.71
N TRP A 480 1.37 -11.76 -3.43
CA TRP A 480 0.58 -12.88 -2.93
C TRP A 480 1.32 -13.74 -1.89
N VAL A 481 2.65 -13.86 -1.98
CA VAL A 481 3.43 -14.69 -1.04
C VAL A 481 3.32 -14.22 0.41
N LYS A 482 3.01 -12.94 0.62
CA LYS A 482 2.79 -12.34 1.94
C LYS A 482 1.44 -12.76 2.55
N ASP A 483 0.47 -13.03 1.70
CA ASP A 483 -0.90 -13.36 2.09
C ASP A 483 -1.10 -14.89 2.15
N ASP A 484 -0.62 -15.62 1.13
CA ASP A 484 -0.82 -17.07 1.00
C ASP A 484 0.28 -17.70 0.09
N VAL A 485 1.28 -18.33 0.71
CA VAL A 485 2.36 -19.03 -0.03
C VAL A 485 1.86 -20.32 -0.70
N GLY A 486 0.86 -20.98 -0.12
CA GLY A 486 0.26 -22.21 -0.67
C GLY A 486 -0.45 -21.93 -2.00
N ALA A 487 -1.20 -20.82 -2.08
CA ALA A 487 -1.81 -20.38 -3.33
C ALA A 487 -0.75 -20.13 -4.42
N ILE A 488 0.37 -19.49 -4.12
CA ILE A 488 1.43 -19.28 -5.12
C ILE A 488 2.11 -20.60 -5.51
N SER A 489 2.37 -21.48 -4.54
CA SER A 489 2.99 -22.77 -4.81
C SER A 489 2.10 -23.66 -5.68
N ARG A 490 0.78 -23.63 -5.42
CA ARG A 490 -0.23 -24.32 -6.23
C ARG A 490 -0.36 -23.78 -7.64
N LEU A 491 -0.29 -22.44 -7.80
CA LEU A 491 -0.24 -21.79 -9.11
C LEU A 491 0.99 -22.26 -9.90
N LEU A 492 2.18 -22.17 -9.30
CA LEU A 492 3.43 -22.56 -9.95
C LEU A 492 3.45 -24.05 -10.28
N ALA A 493 2.99 -24.91 -9.37
CA ALA A 493 2.91 -26.36 -9.58
C ALA A 493 1.93 -26.72 -10.71
N SER A 494 0.82 -26.00 -10.82
CA SER A 494 -0.15 -26.19 -11.91
C SER A 494 0.45 -25.75 -13.25
N LEU A 495 1.06 -24.56 -13.30
CA LEU A 495 1.71 -24.05 -14.52
C LEU A 495 2.89 -24.94 -14.97
N ALA A 496 3.64 -25.50 -14.03
CA ALA A 496 4.76 -26.39 -14.29
C ALA A 496 4.33 -27.81 -14.71
N GLY A 497 3.09 -28.20 -14.44
CA GLY A 497 2.65 -29.60 -14.57
C GLY A 497 3.28 -30.52 -13.51
N ALA A 498 3.66 -29.98 -12.36
CA ALA A 498 4.26 -30.74 -11.26
C ALA A 498 3.25 -31.64 -10.53
N THR A 499 1.95 -31.34 -10.67
CA THR A 499 0.84 -32.10 -10.07
C THR A 499 -0.08 -32.70 -11.14
N LYS A 500 -0.56 -33.92 -10.92
CA LYS A 500 -1.59 -34.55 -11.78
C LYS A 500 -2.95 -33.87 -11.68
N ASN A 501 -3.20 -33.17 -10.57
CA ASN A 501 -4.44 -32.41 -10.33
C ASN A 501 -4.31 -30.95 -10.79
N GLY A 502 -3.34 -30.65 -11.66
CA GLY A 502 -3.16 -29.32 -12.23
C GLY A 502 -4.43 -28.82 -12.91
N LYS A 503 -4.78 -27.55 -12.65
CA LYS A 503 -6.00 -26.93 -13.18
C LYS A 503 -5.85 -26.43 -14.61
N CYS A 504 -4.62 -26.13 -15.01
CA CYS A 504 -4.26 -25.70 -16.36
C CYS A 504 -3.33 -26.73 -17.02
N ALA A 505 -3.24 -26.65 -18.35
CA ALA A 505 -2.22 -27.39 -19.06
C ALA A 505 -0.81 -26.90 -18.64
N PRO A 506 0.21 -27.78 -18.62
CA PRO A 506 1.57 -27.35 -18.36
C PRO A 506 2.04 -26.35 -19.41
N LEU A 507 2.74 -25.30 -18.98
CA LEU A 507 3.20 -24.23 -19.86
C LEU A 507 4.31 -24.74 -20.79
N LYS A 508 4.00 -24.86 -22.08
CA LYS A 508 4.95 -25.32 -23.10
C LYS A 508 5.55 -24.14 -23.86
N GLN A 509 6.60 -23.53 -23.30
CA GLN A 509 7.32 -22.43 -23.92
C GLN A 509 8.84 -22.65 -23.88
N PRO A 510 9.61 -22.04 -24.79
CA PRO A 510 11.06 -22.14 -24.76
C PRO A 510 11.62 -21.67 -23.40
N PHE A 511 12.54 -22.45 -22.84
CA PHE A 511 13.27 -22.11 -21.63
C PHE A 511 12.39 -21.88 -20.39
N VAL A 512 11.21 -22.50 -20.33
CA VAL A 512 10.23 -22.28 -19.25
C VAL A 512 10.73 -22.68 -17.86
N CYS A 513 11.73 -23.55 -17.75
CA CYS A 513 12.30 -23.87 -16.44
C CYS A 513 13.02 -22.67 -15.82
N GLU A 514 13.61 -21.77 -16.62
CA GLU A 514 14.24 -20.55 -16.09
C GLU A 514 13.20 -19.62 -15.44
N PHE A 515 12.01 -19.55 -16.03
CA PHE A 515 10.86 -18.85 -15.45
C PHE A 515 10.48 -19.42 -14.09
N PHE A 516 10.36 -20.75 -13.97
CA PHE A 516 10.01 -21.38 -12.70
C PHE A 516 11.12 -21.25 -11.64
N LYS A 517 12.41 -21.38 -12.01
CA LYS A 517 13.53 -21.12 -11.09
C LYS A 517 13.45 -19.70 -10.52
N ARG A 518 13.19 -18.71 -11.38
CA ARG A 518 13.15 -17.29 -10.98
C ARG A 518 11.92 -16.97 -10.13
N CYS A 519 10.76 -17.51 -10.50
CA CYS A 519 9.55 -17.40 -9.68
C CYS A 519 9.74 -18.05 -8.30
N TRP A 520 10.30 -19.25 -8.24
CA TRP A 520 10.55 -19.95 -6.98
C TRP A 520 11.62 -19.26 -6.13
N HIS A 521 12.65 -18.71 -6.76
CA HIS A 521 13.63 -17.88 -6.07
C HIS A 521 12.96 -16.68 -5.38
N GLU A 522 12.04 -15.99 -6.05
CA GLU A 522 11.29 -14.89 -5.47
C GLU A 522 10.44 -15.37 -4.28
N VAL A 523 9.74 -16.50 -4.39
CA VAL A 523 8.99 -17.12 -3.27
C VAL A 523 9.90 -17.33 -2.06
N LEU A 524 11.10 -17.89 -2.27
CA LEU A 524 12.09 -18.17 -1.23
C LEU A 524 12.78 -16.92 -0.66
N ILE A 525 12.86 -15.81 -1.41
CA ILE A 525 13.34 -14.53 -0.86
C ILE A 525 12.45 -14.10 0.30
N HIS A 526 11.13 -14.27 0.14
CA HIS A 526 10.11 -13.90 1.11
C HIS A 526 9.80 -14.99 2.15
N GLN A 527 10.69 -15.98 2.35
CA GLN A 527 10.46 -17.07 3.32
C GLN A 527 10.16 -16.60 4.76
N SER A 528 10.68 -15.43 5.16
CA SER A 528 10.50 -14.90 6.52
C SER A 528 9.12 -14.33 6.79
N VAL A 529 8.31 -14.11 5.74
CA VAL A 529 6.93 -13.58 5.86
C VAL A 529 5.88 -14.67 5.65
N TRP A 530 6.28 -15.93 5.43
CA TRP A 530 5.35 -17.03 5.27
C TRP A 530 4.58 -17.28 6.56
N GLN A 531 3.26 -17.38 6.46
CA GLN A 531 2.42 -17.81 7.57
C GLN A 531 2.39 -19.34 7.59
N SER A 532 2.72 -19.95 8.73
CA SER A 532 2.77 -21.42 8.85
C SER A 532 1.47 -22.11 8.43
N SER A 533 0.32 -21.47 8.66
CA SER A 533 -1.02 -21.95 8.26
C SER A 533 -1.25 -22.01 6.75
N THR A 534 -0.42 -21.33 5.95
CA THR A 534 -0.56 -21.24 4.48
C THR A 534 0.41 -22.16 3.74
N ILE A 535 1.30 -22.84 4.47
CA ILE A 535 2.24 -23.80 3.90
C ILE A 535 1.48 -25.09 3.59
N ASP A 536 1.55 -25.54 2.33
CA ASP A 536 0.85 -26.74 1.85
C ASP A 536 1.75 -27.66 1.02
N GLU A 537 1.20 -28.78 0.55
CA GLU A 537 1.96 -29.83 -0.14
C GLU A 537 2.55 -29.38 -1.49
N TYR A 538 2.04 -28.30 -2.08
CA TYR A 538 2.54 -27.79 -3.36
C TYR A 538 3.93 -27.17 -3.23
N ILE A 539 4.32 -26.75 -2.02
CA ILE A 539 5.67 -26.29 -1.74
C ILE A 539 6.68 -27.44 -1.96
N VAL A 540 6.38 -28.63 -1.42
CA VAL A 540 7.20 -29.84 -1.62
C VAL A 540 7.22 -30.25 -3.08
N LEU A 541 6.07 -30.18 -3.77
CA LEU A 541 6.00 -30.47 -5.20
C LEU A 541 6.86 -29.53 -6.04
N MET A 542 6.89 -28.23 -5.74
CA MET A 542 7.71 -27.27 -6.47
C MET A 542 9.21 -27.47 -6.24
N ASP A 543 9.61 -27.73 -5.00
CA ASP A 543 11.00 -28.03 -4.67
C ASP A 543 11.47 -29.32 -5.37
N GLY A 544 10.67 -30.38 -5.32
CA GLY A 544 10.93 -31.63 -6.04
C GLY A 544 10.92 -31.47 -7.56
N TYR A 545 9.97 -30.69 -8.11
CA TYR A 545 9.90 -30.42 -9.55
C TYR A 545 11.19 -29.76 -10.05
N LEU A 546 11.68 -28.72 -9.37
CA LEU A 546 12.89 -28.02 -9.78
C LEU A 546 14.16 -28.87 -9.64
N HIS A 547 14.15 -29.84 -8.72
CA HIS A 547 15.28 -30.71 -8.48
C HIS A 547 15.33 -31.92 -9.42
N ASP A 548 14.20 -32.59 -9.60
CA ASP A 548 14.13 -33.92 -10.19
C ASP A 548 13.59 -33.90 -11.61
N ILE A 549 12.67 -32.97 -11.93
CA ILE A 549 11.95 -32.97 -13.20
C ILE A 549 12.52 -31.91 -14.15
N ALA A 550 12.60 -30.65 -13.70
CA ALA A 550 13.03 -29.53 -14.52
C ALA A 550 14.40 -29.77 -15.16
N PRO A 551 15.45 -30.27 -14.46
CA PRO A 551 16.77 -30.44 -15.07
C PRO A 551 16.84 -31.51 -16.17
N LEU A 552 15.83 -32.39 -16.25
CA LEU A 552 15.72 -33.42 -17.28
C LEU A 552 15.05 -32.89 -18.56
N ASP A 553 14.42 -31.71 -18.52
CA ASP A 553 13.83 -31.08 -19.70
C ASP A 553 14.91 -30.41 -20.55
N ALA A 554 15.30 -31.09 -21.63
CA ALA A 554 16.31 -30.61 -22.57
C ALA A 554 15.95 -29.28 -23.24
N HIS A 555 14.67 -28.96 -23.40
CA HIS A 555 14.19 -27.71 -24.02
C HIS A 555 13.79 -26.65 -22.97
N GLY A 556 13.79 -27.03 -21.70
CA GLY A 556 13.39 -26.20 -20.57
C GLY A 556 14.43 -25.20 -20.10
N HIS A 557 15.71 -25.36 -20.45
CA HIS A 557 16.80 -24.48 -19.97
C HIS A 557 17.62 -23.92 -21.12
N TRP A 558 17.89 -22.62 -21.09
CA TRP A 558 18.72 -21.98 -22.12
C TRP A 558 20.18 -22.45 -22.03
N LEU A 559 20.70 -22.56 -20.81
CA LEU A 559 22.10 -22.94 -20.57
C LEU A 559 22.39 -24.41 -20.86
N ASN A 560 21.41 -25.32 -20.79
CA ASN A 560 21.62 -26.75 -21.09
C ASN A 560 22.06 -26.99 -22.54
N HIS A 561 21.76 -26.06 -23.45
CA HIS A 561 22.24 -26.12 -24.84
C HIS A 561 23.67 -25.58 -25.03
N LYS A 562 24.24 -24.95 -24.00
CA LYS A 562 25.53 -24.25 -24.07
C LYS A 562 26.57 -24.79 -23.10
N LEU A 563 26.15 -25.38 -21.98
CA LEU A 563 27.00 -25.82 -20.89
C LEU A 563 26.64 -27.24 -20.45
N PRO A 564 27.62 -28.06 -20.00
CA PRO A 564 27.35 -29.32 -19.33
C PRO A 564 26.48 -29.13 -18.06
N PRO A 565 25.62 -30.11 -17.69
CA PRO A 565 24.72 -30.00 -16.53
C PRO A 565 25.40 -29.59 -15.22
N ALA A 566 26.64 -30.03 -14.99
CA ALA A 566 27.42 -29.68 -13.79
C ALA A 566 27.74 -28.18 -13.70
N LEU A 567 28.04 -27.52 -14.84
CA LEU A 567 28.28 -26.08 -14.86
C LEU A 567 26.98 -25.28 -14.77
N VAL A 568 25.90 -25.76 -15.39
CA VAL A 568 24.56 -25.16 -15.23
C VAL A 568 24.15 -25.15 -13.74
N SER A 569 24.38 -26.27 -13.05
CA SER A 569 24.19 -26.39 -11.59
C SER A 569 24.94 -25.32 -10.80
N MET A 570 26.19 -25.04 -11.19
CA MET A 570 27.03 -24.07 -10.51
C MET A 570 26.52 -22.65 -10.75
N VAL A 571 26.18 -22.31 -12.00
CA VAL A 571 25.60 -21.00 -12.36
C VAL A 571 24.28 -20.77 -11.62
N ASP A 572 23.38 -21.76 -11.62
CA ASP A 572 22.11 -21.67 -10.90
C ASP A 572 22.31 -21.38 -9.40
N SER A 573 23.34 -21.96 -8.78
CA SER A 573 23.65 -21.75 -7.37
C SER A 573 24.14 -20.34 -7.02
N PHE A 574 24.62 -19.57 -8.01
CA PHE A 574 24.96 -18.15 -7.84
C PHE A 574 23.77 -17.22 -8.07
N LEU A 575 22.86 -17.60 -8.98
CA LEU A 575 21.73 -16.75 -9.40
C LEU A 575 20.49 -16.94 -8.54
N TYR A 576 20.28 -18.14 -8.00
CA TYR A 576 19.05 -18.50 -7.31
C TYR A 576 19.35 -19.01 -5.90
N LYS A 577 18.41 -18.76 -4.98
CA LYS A 577 18.42 -19.38 -3.64
C LYS A 577 18.31 -20.91 -3.72
N HIS A 578 17.63 -21.42 -4.74
CA HIS A 578 17.58 -22.84 -5.02
C HIS A 578 18.95 -23.35 -5.48
N ARG A 579 19.45 -24.41 -4.83
CA ARG A 579 20.72 -25.04 -5.16
C ARG A 579 20.47 -26.44 -5.67
N ARG A 580 20.86 -26.73 -6.90
CA ARG A 580 20.79 -28.10 -7.43
C ARG A 580 21.66 -29.03 -6.57
N GLY A 581 21.13 -30.20 -6.21
CA GLY A 581 21.71 -31.13 -5.23
C GLY A 581 21.39 -30.84 -3.76
N VAL A 582 20.77 -29.69 -3.43
CA VAL A 582 20.25 -29.39 -2.09
C VAL A 582 18.77 -29.01 -2.16
N TYR A 583 17.90 -29.87 -1.64
CA TYR A 583 16.46 -29.58 -1.50
C TYR A 583 16.30 -28.34 -0.63
N THR A 584 15.76 -27.28 -1.23
CA THR A 584 15.89 -25.94 -0.66
C THR A 584 14.99 -25.77 0.56
N LEU A 585 13.87 -26.50 0.58
CA LEU A 585 13.00 -26.59 1.75
C LEU A 585 13.70 -27.15 2.97
N LEU A 586 14.60 -28.12 2.78
CA LEU A 586 15.36 -28.74 3.86
C LEU A 586 16.44 -27.80 4.44
N SER A 587 16.76 -26.72 3.72
CA SER A 587 17.70 -25.69 4.16
C SER A 587 17.03 -24.45 4.78
N LEU A 588 15.69 -24.41 4.81
CA LEU A 588 14.95 -23.32 5.43
C LEU A 588 15.16 -23.33 6.95
N ARG A 589 15.18 -22.12 7.55
CA ARG A 589 15.25 -21.95 9.00
C ARG A 589 13.89 -22.25 9.65
N SER A 590 13.49 -23.50 9.64
CA SER A 590 12.36 -24.02 10.43
C SER A 590 12.89 -24.74 11.66
N THR A 591 12.22 -24.61 12.81
CA THR A 591 12.59 -25.37 14.01
C THR A 591 12.46 -26.87 13.75
N THR A 592 13.20 -27.67 14.51
CA THR A 592 13.11 -29.13 14.41
C THR A 592 11.69 -29.60 14.74
N GLU A 593 11.01 -28.98 15.71
CA GLU A 593 9.62 -29.34 16.04
C GLU A 593 8.69 -29.13 14.84
N TYR A 594 8.74 -27.96 14.20
CA TYR A 594 7.90 -27.66 13.03
C TYR A 594 8.13 -28.65 11.88
N ARG A 595 9.39 -29.04 11.65
CA ARG A 595 9.73 -30.03 10.61
C ARG A 595 9.22 -31.42 10.94
N LEU A 596 9.19 -31.81 12.21
CA LEU A 596 8.67 -33.12 12.62
C LEU A 596 7.15 -33.18 12.66
N GLU A 597 6.48 -32.05 12.94
CA GLU A 597 5.03 -31.98 13.00
C GLU A 597 4.39 -31.86 11.61
N VAL A 598 4.82 -30.88 10.81
CA VAL A 598 4.09 -30.47 9.59
C VAL A 598 4.63 -31.17 8.35
N PHE A 599 5.96 -31.33 8.26
CA PHE A 599 6.60 -31.79 7.03
C PHE A 599 6.23 -33.23 6.61
N PRO A 600 6.05 -34.21 7.52
CA PRO A 600 5.60 -35.55 7.16
C PRO A 600 4.24 -35.55 6.47
N ASP A 601 3.28 -34.75 6.97
CA ASP A 601 1.95 -34.62 6.38
C ASP A 601 2.03 -34.02 4.96
N LEU A 602 2.79 -32.92 4.80
CA LEU A 602 3.00 -32.29 3.49
C LEU A 602 3.64 -33.26 2.48
N LEU A 603 4.63 -34.05 2.90
CA LEU A 603 5.31 -35.02 2.04
C LEU A 603 4.37 -36.13 1.58
N LEU A 604 3.52 -36.64 2.47
CA LEU A 604 2.54 -37.67 2.14
C LEU A 604 1.48 -37.15 1.16
N LYS A 605 0.97 -35.94 1.39
CA LYS A 605 0.03 -35.26 0.48
C LYS A 605 0.67 -34.98 -0.88
N ALA A 606 1.91 -34.48 -0.91
CA ALA A 606 2.65 -34.24 -2.15
C ALA A 606 2.87 -35.54 -2.93
N THR A 607 3.24 -36.63 -2.25
CA THR A 607 3.44 -37.95 -2.86
C THR A 607 2.13 -38.51 -3.44
N ALA A 608 0.99 -38.26 -2.78
CA ALA A 608 -0.32 -38.64 -3.31
C ALA A 608 -0.66 -37.88 -4.60
N LEU A 609 -0.30 -36.59 -4.69
CA LEU A 609 -0.50 -35.77 -5.88
C LEU A 609 0.50 -36.10 -7.02
N GLN A 610 1.72 -36.48 -6.67
CA GLN A 610 2.77 -36.87 -7.61
C GLN A 610 3.53 -38.11 -7.11
N PRO A 611 3.11 -39.33 -7.49
CA PRO A 611 3.76 -40.56 -7.04
C PRO A 611 5.20 -40.75 -7.52
N THR A 612 5.64 -40.00 -8.53
CA THR A 612 7.02 -40.04 -9.05
C THR A 612 7.99 -39.12 -8.30
N LEU A 613 7.51 -38.39 -7.27
CA LEU A 613 8.34 -37.52 -6.45
C LEU A 613 9.44 -38.33 -5.73
N VAL A 614 10.69 -37.86 -5.80
CA VAL A 614 11.81 -38.49 -5.11
C VAL A 614 11.76 -38.14 -3.63
N GLN A 615 11.33 -39.10 -2.79
CA GLN A 615 11.10 -38.85 -1.36
C GLN A 615 12.34 -38.99 -0.48
N LYS A 616 13.32 -39.80 -0.89
CA LYS A 616 14.49 -40.19 -0.06
C LYS A 616 15.19 -39.01 0.64
N PRO A 617 15.49 -37.88 -0.03
CA PRO A 617 16.20 -36.76 0.60
C PRO A 617 15.40 -36.11 1.73
N TYR A 618 14.07 -36.04 1.59
CA TYR A 618 13.17 -35.55 2.63
C TYR A 618 13.10 -36.54 3.79
N LEU A 619 12.96 -37.83 3.50
CA LEU A 619 12.91 -38.91 4.48
C LEU A 619 14.20 -38.97 5.32
N ASP A 620 15.37 -38.82 4.69
CA ASP A 620 16.67 -38.83 5.36
C ASP A 620 16.81 -37.66 6.35
N VAL A 621 16.28 -36.47 6.02
CA VAL A 621 16.30 -35.32 6.94
C VAL A 621 15.34 -35.51 8.10
N ILE A 622 14.11 -35.98 7.86
CA ILE A 622 13.16 -36.28 8.94
C ILE A 622 13.78 -37.32 9.89
N ALA A 623 14.39 -38.37 9.33
CA ALA A 623 15.04 -39.41 10.12
C ALA A 623 16.22 -38.86 10.96
N LYS A 624 17.02 -37.96 10.39
CA LYS A 624 18.10 -37.27 11.11
C LYS A 624 17.56 -36.36 12.22
N ASP A 625 16.48 -35.62 11.96
CA ASP A 625 15.85 -34.73 12.93
C ASP A 625 15.28 -35.53 14.11
N VAL A 626 14.61 -36.65 13.84
CA VAL A 626 14.17 -37.63 14.85
C VAL A 626 15.34 -38.16 15.68
N ASP A 627 16.47 -38.49 15.05
CA ASP A 627 17.64 -39.05 15.74
C ASP A 627 18.35 -38.03 16.62
N GLY A 628 18.48 -36.79 16.13
CA GLY A 628 19.20 -35.71 16.79
C GLY A 628 18.44 -35.04 17.94
N HIS A 629 17.12 -35.22 18.03
CA HIS A 629 16.31 -34.62 19.09
C HIS A 629 16.47 -35.39 20.41
N GLN A 630 16.77 -34.67 21.51
CA GLN A 630 16.95 -35.25 22.85
C GLN A 630 15.66 -35.23 23.67
N LEU A 631 15.54 -36.20 24.59
CA LEU A 631 14.48 -36.28 25.59
C LEU A 631 14.60 -35.10 26.56
N GLY A 632 13.73 -34.09 26.46
CA GLY A 632 13.66 -33.00 27.44
C GLY A 632 13.08 -31.67 26.94
N ASP A 633 13.01 -31.45 25.62
CA ASP A 633 12.60 -30.17 25.04
C ASP A 633 11.07 -30.02 24.82
N PHE A 634 10.24 -30.98 25.26
CA PHE A 634 8.81 -30.99 24.91
C PHE A 634 7.92 -30.14 25.83
N PHE A 635 7.31 -29.12 25.24
CA PHE A 635 5.92 -28.77 25.51
C PHE A 635 5.04 -29.51 24.49
N SER A 636 3.93 -30.10 24.95
CA SER A 636 2.90 -30.78 24.16
C SER A 636 2.39 -29.92 22.99
N THR A 637 2.97 -30.10 21.80
CA THR A 637 2.70 -29.18 20.65
C THR A 637 2.37 -29.88 19.34
N SER A 638 2.60 -31.19 19.21
CA SER A 638 2.32 -31.91 17.96
C SER A 638 0.89 -32.45 17.92
N SER A 639 0.16 -32.11 16.85
CA SER A 639 -1.17 -32.68 16.60
C SER A 639 -1.16 -34.20 16.34
N LEU A 640 -2.25 -34.89 16.70
CA LEU A 640 -2.52 -36.29 16.34
C LEU A 640 -2.17 -36.65 14.88
N GLU A 641 -2.55 -35.77 13.94
CA GLU A 641 -2.29 -35.98 12.50
C GLU A 641 -0.78 -35.94 12.20
N GLY A 642 -0.04 -35.01 12.82
CA GLY A 642 1.42 -34.91 12.69
C GLY A 642 2.13 -36.18 13.17
N GLY A 643 1.75 -36.69 14.34
CA GLY A 643 2.31 -37.93 14.90
C GLY A 643 2.04 -39.16 14.02
N TYR A 644 0.81 -39.29 13.51
CA TYR A 644 0.46 -40.36 12.57
C TYR A 644 1.25 -40.26 11.26
N CYS A 645 1.35 -39.06 10.68
CA CYS A 645 2.10 -38.84 9.44
C CYS A 645 3.59 -39.14 9.61
N LEU A 646 4.19 -38.76 10.75
CA LEU A 646 5.58 -39.07 11.08
C LEU A 646 5.84 -40.57 11.15
N LEU A 647 5.01 -41.31 11.89
CA LEU A 647 5.13 -42.78 11.98
C LEU A 647 5.01 -43.44 10.60
N ARG A 648 4.07 -42.97 9.78
CA ARG A 648 3.84 -43.48 8.43
C ARG A 648 5.05 -43.25 7.51
N VAL A 649 5.63 -42.06 7.54
CA VAL A 649 6.83 -41.71 6.77
C VAL A 649 8.03 -42.56 7.22
N MET A 650 8.16 -42.83 8.52
CA MET A 650 9.24 -43.67 9.04
C MET A 650 9.04 -45.17 8.72
N ASP A 651 7.80 -45.66 8.63
CA ASP A 651 7.50 -47.04 8.18
C ASP A 651 7.95 -47.26 6.72
N GLN A 652 7.82 -46.26 5.84
CA GLN A 652 8.25 -46.36 4.44
C GLN A 652 9.75 -46.65 4.28
N ILE A 653 10.58 -46.21 5.23
CA ILE A 653 12.03 -46.46 5.26
C ILE A 653 12.42 -47.58 6.23
N GLY A 654 11.44 -48.31 6.77
CA GLY A 654 11.66 -49.40 7.72
C GLY A 654 12.22 -48.97 9.07
N ARG A 655 12.05 -47.69 9.45
CA ARG A 655 12.56 -47.10 10.70
C ARG A 655 11.49 -46.90 11.78
N CYS A 656 10.27 -47.41 11.56
CA CYS A 656 9.23 -47.36 12.58
C CYS A 656 9.41 -48.52 13.57
N ASP A 657 10.26 -48.29 14.57
CA ASP A 657 10.57 -49.19 15.69
C ASP A 657 9.99 -48.69 17.03
N GLU A 658 10.17 -49.46 18.10
CA GLU A 658 9.65 -49.15 19.44
C GLU A 658 10.20 -47.81 19.97
N ARG A 659 11.50 -47.58 19.77
CA ARG A 659 12.18 -46.36 20.22
C ARG A 659 11.66 -45.11 19.52
N LEU A 660 11.31 -45.21 18.23
CA LEU A 660 10.63 -44.13 17.53
C LEU A 660 9.25 -43.88 18.14
N MET A 661 8.45 -44.92 18.39
CA MET A 661 7.11 -44.77 18.96
C MET A 661 7.16 -44.12 20.35
N GLU A 662 8.15 -44.47 21.19
CA GLU A 662 8.43 -43.79 22.45
C GLU A 662 8.78 -42.31 22.25
N LYS A 663 9.62 -41.98 21.26
CA LYS A 663 9.93 -40.58 20.93
C LYS A 663 8.70 -39.81 20.47
N VAL A 664 7.83 -40.42 19.65
CA VAL A 664 6.56 -39.81 19.22
C VAL A 664 5.59 -39.69 20.40
N ALA A 665 5.62 -40.62 21.36
CA ALA A 665 4.82 -40.51 22.59
C ALA A 665 5.21 -39.30 23.43
N LEU A 666 6.50 -38.93 23.43
CA LEU A 666 6.96 -37.71 24.09
C LEU A 666 6.56 -36.43 23.33
N LEU A 667 6.45 -36.50 22.01
CA LEU A 667 6.03 -35.40 21.13
C LEU A 667 4.52 -35.11 21.22
N ASN A 668 3.71 -36.17 21.18
CA ASN A 668 2.25 -36.13 21.01
C ASN A 668 1.49 -36.48 22.30
N GLY A 669 2.19 -36.77 23.40
CA GLY A 669 1.57 -37.25 24.64
C GLY A 669 0.77 -38.53 24.42
N TYR A 670 -0.41 -38.60 25.02
CA TYR A 670 -1.30 -39.76 24.90
C TYR A 670 -1.88 -39.96 23.49
N GLU A 671 -1.93 -38.91 22.64
CA GLU A 671 -2.50 -38.99 21.29
C GLU A 671 -1.73 -39.96 20.37
N VAL A 672 -0.46 -40.27 20.71
CA VAL A 672 0.34 -41.29 20.00
C VAL A 672 -0.37 -42.64 19.92
N VAL A 673 -1.19 -43.00 20.92
CA VAL A 673 -1.93 -44.26 20.95
C VAL A 673 -2.92 -44.31 19.78
N ILE A 674 -3.60 -43.20 19.53
CA ILE A 674 -4.52 -43.05 18.39
C ILE A 674 -3.72 -43.03 17.08
N ALA A 675 -2.58 -42.34 17.04
CA ALA A 675 -1.70 -42.30 15.87
C ALA A 675 -1.20 -43.70 15.46
N VAL A 676 -0.73 -44.50 16.41
CA VAL A 676 -0.31 -45.90 16.20
C VAL A 676 -1.51 -46.75 15.78
N SER A 677 -2.67 -46.56 16.40
CA SER A 677 -3.90 -47.23 15.98
C SER A 677 -4.25 -46.93 14.52
N TRP A 678 -4.17 -45.67 14.11
CA TRP A 678 -4.40 -45.25 12.72
C TRP A 678 -3.36 -45.82 11.76
N LEU A 679 -2.09 -45.88 12.14
CA LEU A 679 -1.03 -46.51 11.35
C LEU A 679 -1.39 -47.96 11.02
N VAL A 680 -1.86 -48.73 12.00
CA VAL A 680 -2.14 -50.16 11.80
C VAL A 680 -3.52 -50.45 11.21
N THR A 681 -4.49 -49.55 11.36
CA THR A 681 -5.88 -49.78 10.92
C THR A 681 -6.25 -49.10 9.61
N LYS A 682 -5.72 -47.91 9.32
CA LYS A 682 -6.02 -47.19 8.07
C LYS A 682 -5.16 -47.67 6.90
N HIS A 683 -4.04 -48.36 7.13
CA HIS A 683 -3.16 -48.85 6.08
C HIS A 683 -3.21 -50.37 5.89
N ALA A 684 -3.40 -50.78 4.63
CA ALA A 684 -3.50 -52.19 4.25
C ALA A 684 -2.18 -52.96 4.34
N THR A 685 -1.03 -52.28 4.27
CA THR A 685 0.30 -52.89 4.29
C THR A 685 1.26 -52.08 5.17
N ILE A 686 1.48 -52.56 6.39
CA ILE A 686 2.55 -52.10 7.29
C ILE A 686 3.71 -53.10 7.27
N ALA A 687 4.94 -52.65 7.50
CA ALA A 687 6.08 -53.55 7.57
C ALA A 687 5.92 -54.55 8.73
N ALA A 688 6.38 -55.79 8.55
CA ALA A 688 6.28 -56.83 9.59
C ALA A 688 7.03 -56.44 10.87
N SER A 689 8.17 -55.75 10.73
CA SER A 689 8.93 -55.17 11.85
C SER A 689 8.12 -54.12 12.60
N THR A 690 7.50 -53.19 11.88
CA THR A 690 6.67 -52.13 12.46
C THR A 690 5.42 -52.69 13.14
N ARG A 691 4.82 -53.74 12.58
CA ARG A 691 3.74 -54.48 13.25
C ARG A 691 4.20 -55.05 14.60
N ALA A 692 5.36 -55.69 14.64
CA ALA A 692 5.89 -56.24 15.89
C ALA A 692 6.20 -55.14 16.92
N SER A 693 6.82 -54.04 16.49
CA SER A 693 7.09 -52.89 17.37
C SER A 693 5.82 -52.23 17.90
N ALA A 694 4.78 -52.09 17.07
CA ALA A 694 3.48 -51.55 17.50
C ALA A 694 2.81 -52.45 18.57
N VAL A 695 2.91 -53.78 18.44
CA VAL A 695 2.39 -54.70 19.47
C VAL A 695 3.11 -54.49 20.80
N ILE A 696 4.44 -54.39 20.78
CA ILE A 696 5.25 -54.22 22.00
C ILE A 696 4.93 -52.86 22.64
N PHE A 697 4.95 -51.79 21.85
CA PHE A 697 4.65 -50.44 22.32
C PHE A 697 3.26 -50.35 22.96
N LEU A 698 2.23 -50.89 22.31
CA LEU A 698 0.87 -50.87 22.88
C LEU A 698 0.73 -51.75 24.14
N ASP A 699 1.45 -52.86 24.24
CA ASP A 699 1.38 -53.75 25.43
C ASP A 699 2.15 -53.18 26.64
N THR A 700 3.20 -52.39 26.39
CA THR A 700 4.07 -51.81 27.41
C THR A 700 3.65 -50.40 27.83
N CYS A 701 3.34 -49.52 26.86
CA CYS A 701 3.20 -48.08 27.10
C CYS A 701 1.75 -47.59 27.16
N ALA A 702 0.79 -48.28 26.53
CA ALA A 702 -0.58 -47.75 26.40
C ALA A 702 -1.24 -47.49 27.76
N VAL A 703 -1.06 -48.39 28.74
CA VAL A 703 -1.65 -48.23 30.09
C VAL A 703 -1.05 -47.02 30.81
N THR A 704 0.26 -46.83 30.75
CA THR A 704 0.93 -45.67 31.36
C THR A 704 0.54 -44.35 30.68
N LEU A 705 0.36 -44.35 29.35
CA LEU A 705 -0.10 -43.16 28.63
C LEU A 705 -1.57 -42.82 28.95
N LEU A 706 -2.41 -43.82 29.17
CA LEU A 706 -3.78 -43.64 29.66
C LEU A 706 -3.81 -43.03 31.06
N GLN A 707 -2.93 -43.48 31.97
CA GLN A 707 -2.79 -42.88 33.30
C GLN A 707 -2.34 -41.43 33.22
N ASN A 708 -1.37 -41.13 32.34
CA ASN A 708 -0.91 -39.75 32.15
C ASN A 708 -2.03 -38.85 31.60
N ALA A 709 -2.85 -39.35 30.67
CA ALA A 709 -4.03 -38.63 30.17
C ALA A 709 -5.04 -38.33 31.29
N GLU A 710 -5.25 -39.28 32.22
CA GLU A 710 -6.13 -39.08 33.37
C GLU A 710 -5.57 -38.03 34.37
N ILE A 711 -4.25 -37.99 34.54
CA ILE A 711 -3.55 -36.96 35.35
C ILE A 711 -3.63 -35.57 34.69
N GLU A 712 -3.69 -35.51 33.36
CA GLU A 712 -3.85 -34.27 32.58
C GLU A 712 -5.32 -33.79 32.49
N GLU A 713 -6.24 -34.33 33.30
CA GLU A 713 -7.67 -33.98 33.36
C GLU A 713 -8.42 -34.11 32.02
N VAL A 714 -8.01 -35.05 31.18
CA VAL A 714 -8.65 -35.34 29.90
C VAL A 714 -10.11 -35.79 30.10
N THR A 715 -11.02 -35.33 29.23
CA THR A 715 -12.45 -35.67 29.32
C THR A 715 -12.69 -37.19 29.22
N PRO A 716 -13.68 -37.76 29.93
CA PRO A 716 -13.99 -39.19 29.86
C PRO A 716 -14.16 -39.73 28.44
N ASP A 717 -14.73 -38.94 27.53
CA ASP A 717 -14.91 -39.33 26.12
C ASP A 717 -13.58 -39.61 25.40
N ILE A 718 -12.55 -38.77 25.62
CA ILE A 718 -11.22 -38.97 25.01
C ILE A 718 -10.54 -40.21 25.62
N MET A 719 -10.74 -40.49 26.91
CA MET A 719 -10.25 -41.72 27.54
C MET A 719 -10.87 -42.97 26.91
N VAL A 720 -12.18 -42.94 26.65
CA VAL A 720 -12.88 -44.01 25.91
C VAL A 720 -12.29 -44.17 24.52
N ASP A 721 -12.03 -43.09 23.79
CA ASP A 721 -11.43 -43.12 22.45
C ASP A 721 -10.01 -43.71 22.45
N LEU A 722 -9.17 -43.41 23.45
CA LEU A 722 -7.81 -43.95 23.57
C LEU A 722 -7.82 -45.47 23.83
N VAL A 723 -8.70 -45.93 24.72
CA VAL A 723 -8.87 -47.35 25.02
C VAL A 723 -9.40 -48.08 23.79
N MET A 724 -10.42 -47.52 23.13
CA MET A 724 -10.98 -48.09 21.92
C MET A 724 -9.98 -48.10 20.77
N ALA A 725 -9.15 -47.07 20.62
CA ALA A 725 -8.06 -47.04 19.64
C ALA A 725 -7.07 -48.18 19.88
N THR A 726 -6.71 -48.46 21.14
CA THR A 726 -5.82 -49.57 21.51
C THR A 726 -6.45 -50.94 21.20
N VAL A 727 -7.72 -51.13 21.57
CA VAL A 727 -8.45 -52.38 21.29
C VAL A 727 -8.59 -52.62 19.79
N VAL A 728 -8.92 -51.58 19.02
CA VAL A 728 -9.04 -51.64 17.57
C VAL A 728 -7.69 -51.96 16.92
N ALA A 729 -6.60 -51.36 17.41
CA ALA A 729 -5.25 -51.66 16.96
C ALA A 729 -4.90 -53.14 17.19
N PHE A 730 -5.04 -53.62 18.44
CA PHE A 730 -4.76 -55.02 18.77
C PHE A 730 -5.63 -56.00 17.98
N ASN A 731 -6.89 -55.70 17.72
CA ASN A 731 -7.73 -56.58 16.91
C ASN A 731 -7.18 -56.77 15.47
N VAL A 732 -6.41 -55.81 14.95
CA VAL A 732 -5.76 -55.93 13.65
C VAL A 732 -4.41 -56.65 13.74
N ILE A 733 -3.61 -56.38 14.77
CA ILE A 733 -2.19 -56.82 14.81
C ILE A 733 -1.89 -57.96 15.79
N ALA A 734 -2.63 -58.10 16.89
CA ALA A 734 -2.45 -59.11 17.94
C ALA A 734 -3.74 -59.29 18.79
N PRO A 735 -4.80 -59.93 18.25
CA PRO A 735 -6.10 -60.03 18.92
C PRO A 735 -6.04 -60.72 20.30
N GLU A 736 -5.09 -61.63 20.49
CA GLU A 736 -4.86 -62.36 21.73
C GLU A 736 -4.40 -61.46 22.90
N LYS A 737 -3.91 -60.26 22.62
CA LYS A 737 -3.46 -59.29 23.64
C LYS A 737 -4.60 -58.48 24.25
N ILE A 738 -5.77 -58.42 23.61
CA ILE A 738 -6.91 -57.60 24.05
C ILE A 738 -7.35 -57.94 25.49
N PRO A 739 -7.55 -59.22 25.88
CA PRO A 739 -7.94 -59.54 27.25
C PRO A 739 -6.91 -59.07 28.28
N SER A 740 -5.62 -59.29 28.01
CA SER A 740 -4.54 -58.89 28.91
C SER A 740 -4.46 -57.38 29.06
N PHE A 741 -4.65 -56.62 27.98
CA PHE A 741 -4.64 -55.16 28.01
C PHE A 741 -5.80 -54.61 28.85
N LEU A 742 -7.03 -55.08 28.60
CA LEU A 742 -8.21 -54.61 29.33
C LEU A 742 -8.12 -54.89 30.83
N THR A 743 -7.59 -56.06 31.22
CA THR A 743 -7.35 -56.36 32.65
C THR A 743 -6.30 -55.43 33.28
N LYS A 744 -5.20 -55.12 32.57
CA LYS A 744 -4.18 -54.17 33.05
C LYS A 744 -4.76 -52.76 33.19
N TRP A 745 -5.52 -52.29 32.20
CA TRP A 745 -6.13 -50.96 32.23
C TRP A 745 -7.12 -50.81 33.40
N ILE A 746 -8.03 -51.76 33.61
CA ILE A 746 -8.99 -51.70 34.73
C ILE A 746 -8.28 -51.69 36.09
N ALA A 747 -7.19 -52.43 36.24
CA ALA A 747 -6.45 -52.46 37.51
C ALA A 747 -5.90 -51.09 37.92
N GLU A 748 -5.67 -50.21 36.93
CA GLU A 748 -5.15 -48.86 37.13
C GLU A 748 -6.25 -47.77 37.19
N MET A 749 -7.51 -48.11 36.87
CA MET A 749 -8.63 -47.17 36.92
C MET A 749 -9.04 -46.86 38.37
N PRO A 750 -9.36 -45.60 38.71
CA PRO A 750 -9.93 -45.26 40.00
C PRO A 750 -11.26 -45.99 40.23
N PRO A 751 -11.47 -46.65 41.39
CA PRO A 751 -12.69 -47.39 41.68
C PRO A 751 -13.83 -46.45 42.10
N THR A 752 -14.14 -45.44 41.29
CA THR A 752 -15.21 -44.47 41.54
C THR A 752 -16.44 -44.77 40.68
N ARG A 753 -17.61 -44.36 41.18
CA ARG A 753 -18.89 -44.55 40.48
C ARG A 753 -18.92 -43.76 39.16
N ASP A 754 -18.31 -42.59 39.13
CA ASP A 754 -18.28 -41.73 37.94
C ASP A 754 -17.34 -42.32 36.88
N THR A 755 -16.14 -42.78 37.24
CA THR A 755 -15.23 -43.48 36.30
C THR A 755 -15.89 -44.72 35.68
N ASN A 756 -16.63 -45.50 36.47
CA ASN A 756 -17.35 -46.68 35.97
C ASN A 756 -18.48 -46.30 34.98
N ARG A 757 -19.22 -45.22 35.28
CA ARG A 757 -20.34 -44.76 34.43
C ARG A 757 -19.83 -44.13 33.13
N ASP A 758 -18.80 -43.29 33.24
CA ASP A 758 -18.40 -42.37 32.17
C ASP A 758 -17.25 -42.91 31.31
N GLN A 759 -16.53 -43.95 31.75
CA GLN A 759 -15.44 -44.57 30.97
C GLN A 759 -15.63 -46.08 30.76
N LEU A 760 -15.78 -46.86 31.84
CA LEU A 760 -15.83 -48.33 31.74
C LEU A 760 -17.06 -48.82 30.97
N PHE A 761 -18.24 -48.31 31.31
CA PHE A 761 -19.49 -48.70 30.64
C PHE A 761 -19.48 -48.36 29.14
N PRO A 762 -19.12 -47.14 28.69
CA PRO A 762 -18.97 -46.82 27.27
C PRO A 762 -17.98 -47.72 26.53
N VAL A 763 -16.82 -48.05 27.13
CA VAL A 763 -15.86 -48.97 26.50
C VAL A 763 -16.48 -50.36 26.33
N ILE A 764 -17.13 -50.91 27.37
CA ILE A 764 -17.80 -52.22 27.28
C ILE A 764 -18.87 -52.23 26.19
N GLU A 765 -19.71 -51.19 26.12
CA GLU A 765 -20.74 -51.05 25.11
C GLU A 765 -20.14 -50.99 23.70
N GLN A 766 -19.12 -50.16 23.48
CA GLN A 766 -18.46 -50.01 22.18
C GLN A 766 -17.71 -51.26 21.73
N VAL A 767 -17.00 -51.96 22.62
CA VAL A 767 -16.34 -53.24 22.31
C VAL A 767 -17.39 -54.28 21.91
N THR A 768 -18.49 -54.38 22.67
CA THR A 768 -19.57 -55.34 22.40
C THR A 768 -20.25 -55.05 21.06
N ALA A 769 -20.49 -53.77 20.75
CA ALA A 769 -21.10 -53.34 19.51
C ALA A 769 -20.19 -53.57 18.28
N ARG A 770 -18.89 -53.25 18.40
CA ARG A 770 -17.94 -53.30 17.28
C ARG A 770 -17.41 -54.71 17.00
N PHE A 771 -17.41 -55.59 18.00
CA PHE A 771 -16.90 -56.97 17.89
C PHE A 771 -17.90 -58.01 18.41
N PRO A 772 -19.09 -58.14 17.77
CA PRO A 772 -20.16 -59.00 18.28
C PRO A 772 -19.71 -60.47 18.42
N GLY A 773 -19.82 -61.01 19.64
CA GLY A 773 -19.48 -62.39 19.97
C GLY A 773 -17.98 -62.68 20.15
N ARG A 774 -17.09 -61.73 19.87
CA ARG A 774 -15.64 -61.83 20.16
C ARG A 774 -15.35 -61.27 21.56
N PHE A 775 -14.33 -61.83 22.23
CA PHE A 775 -13.87 -61.42 23.57
C PHE A 775 -14.92 -61.49 24.68
N ARG A 776 -16.02 -62.22 24.50
CA ARG A 776 -17.13 -62.35 25.45
C ARG A 776 -16.69 -62.69 26.87
N ALA A 777 -15.71 -63.57 27.04
CA ALA A 777 -15.18 -63.95 28.36
C ALA A 777 -14.45 -62.78 29.05
N ALA A 778 -13.71 -61.97 28.29
CA ALA A 778 -13.08 -60.77 28.81
C ALA A 778 -14.15 -59.73 29.17
N ILE A 779 -15.10 -59.44 28.27
CA ILE A 779 -16.18 -58.47 28.51
C ILE A 779 -17.01 -58.82 29.75
N VAL A 780 -17.34 -60.11 29.94
CA VAL A 780 -18.05 -60.58 31.13
C VAL A 780 -17.20 -60.37 32.38
N ALA A 781 -15.90 -60.64 32.33
CA ALA A 781 -14.98 -60.42 33.45
C ALA A 781 -14.74 -58.93 33.76
N LEU A 782 -14.91 -58.01 32.80
CA LEU A 782 -14.85 -56.56 33.05
C LEU A 782 -16.16 -56.01 33.62
N ALA A 783 -17.28 -56.70 33.40
CA ALA A 783 -18.62 -56.30 33.85
C ALA A 783 -19.01 -56.85 35.25
N THR A 784 -18.22 -57.79 35.78
CA THR A 784 -18.36 -58.39 37.11
C THR A 784 -17.29 -57.87 38.05
#